data_AF-A0A9X0GYV2-F1
#
_entry.id   AF-A0A9X0GYV2-F1
#
_cell.length_a   1.000
_cell.length_b   1.000
_cell.length_c   1.000
_cell.angle_alpha   90.00
_cell.angle_beta   90.00
_cell.angle_gamma   90.00
#
_symmetry.space_group_name_H-M   'P 1'
#
loop_
_entity.id
_entity.type
_entity.pdbx_description
1 polymer ?
#
loop_
_entity_poly.entity_id
_entity_poly.type
_entity_poly.pdbx_seq_one_letter_code
_entity_poly.pdbx_strand_id
1 'polypeptide(L)'
;MSASVRSYVQAPALLCAAEITLIIPSYQRPYVWPSEDVVGLLEQIMVACDTDAPHYYIGTVLTSAVTTRNSGHTNTLYEVIDGQQRMTTLMLLALALTVVVPDNALTKFIVWNKQPRLTFAIRDEVQRLFAAWAGLEAEENTGRTSESDEAYIKHLAAARKALADRLGALRSQRGEAYLAEVAEYLYAKVRWVNNIMPPGMDLNRLFSTMNNSGVQLEHSDILKSRLLAVIETQKLRFDAIWQACENMEDFFERNLRKVFPDADWKRLKQDDLTRHCATTFPLKRVPGGDVQGMTIAQLARLSVVESEKSKARQEPVRYCRPIISFGLLLMHAYRVYLKEHRQDDVEVRLHDSRLNDYFADFIAHATEREAKAFIECLWAVRYQFDLWVVKWLPEADSQIWNLRQTSVSRSRSDNGWRLARTRLESSDLSQLQSVRNFTGERSAQYWLTPFLGALVAGEAKTQTQVVALLERIDNQLSLAKDSQKEASFALLAGHDFAMRGIDAVIDDLKEPNGTRFEHYWFQKLEYILWRERSRFGFYDASKLAAYRITSKNSVEHVHPQREEFGVELAKVHLDSFGNLVLLSPGENSSYSNQSVGKKREDFKGKPRYDSLKLAHIFSGKAEMEWDVPAIDRHQAQMLVLIKEHYDAAGT
;
A
#
# COMPACT_ATOMS: atom_id res chain seq x y z
N MET A 1 15.16 -4.38 35.30
CA MET A 1 13.69 -4.38 35.49
C MET A 1 13.06 -4.38 34.10
N SER A 2 12.25 -5.37 33.75
CA SER A 2 11.67 -5.50 32.41
C SER A 2 10.75 -4.32 32.11
N ALA A 3 11.07 -3.52 31.09
CA ALA A 3 10.15 -2.52 30.57
C ALA A 3 8.97 -3.27 29.91
N SER A 4 7.84 -3.36 30.59
CA SER A 4 6.61 -3.95 30.07
C SER A 4 5.57 -2.86 29.85
N VAL A 5 4.75 -2.99 28.80
CA VAL A 5 3.56 -2.16 28.63
C VAL A 5 2.66 -2.34 29.84
N ARG A 6 2.16 -1.21 30.36
CA ARG A 6 1.22 -1.22 31.47
C ARG A 6 -0.15 -0.87 30.94
N SER A 7 -1.07 -1.83 31.02
CA SER A 7 -2.46 -1.66 30.60
C SER A 7 -3.32 -1.29 31.79
N TYR A 8 -4.06 -0.20 31.66
CA TYR A 8 -4.99 0.28 32.69
C TYR A 8 -6.34 0.56 32.05
N VAL A 9 -7.42 0.24 32.76
CA VAL A 9 -8.74 0.75 32.40
C VAL A 9 -8.80 2.22 32.81
N GLN A 10 -9.09 3.08 31.86
CA GLN A 10 -9.22 4.53 32.03
C GLN A 10 -10.66 4.98 31.77
N ALA A 11 -11.00 6.13 32.32
CA ALA A 11 -12.30 6.80 32.18
C ALA A 11 -12.11 8.32 32.27
N PRO A 12 -13.05 9.14 31.79
CA PRO A 12 -12.94 10.60 31.93
C PRO A 12 -12.75 11.04 33.39
N ALA A 13 -13.51 10.46 34.32
CA ALA A 13 -13.37 10.72 35.75
C ALA A 13 -11.96 10.38 36.30
N LEU A 14 -11.34 9.29 35.81
CA LEU A 14 -10.01 8.87 36.24
C LEU A 14 -8.90 9.78 35.70
N LEU A 15 -9.00 10.22 34.44
CA LEU A 15 -8.09 11.23 33.89
C LEU A 15 -8.18 12.55 34.68
N CYS A 16 -9.38 12.94 35.09
CA CYS A 16 -9.59 14.14 35.90
C CYS A 16 -8.95 14.01 37.29
N ALA A 17 -9.22 12.91 38.00
CA ALA A 17 -8.69 12.66 39.34
C ALA A 17 -7.16 12.55 39.39
N ALA A 18 -6.55 12.02 38.31
CA ALA A 18 -5.10 11.90 38.19
C ALA A 18 -4.43 13.12 37.53
N GLU A 19 -5.18 14.18 37.22
CA GLU A 19 -4.68 15.41 36.58
C GLU A 19 -3.92 15.16 35.26
N ILE A 20 -4.34 14.14 34.51
CA ILE A 20 -3.67 13.73 33.26
C ILE A 20 -4.17 14.58 32.09
N THR A 21 -3.24 15.10 31.30
CA THR A 21 -3.52 15.78 30.02
C THR A 21 -3.15 14.89 28.83
N LEU A 22 -3.74 15.18 27.67
CA LEU A 22 -3.54 14.42 26.43
C LEU A 22 -2.99 15.35 25.34
N ILE A 23 -2.03 14.87 24.55
CA ILE A 23 -1.57 15.56 23.33
C ILE A 23 -1.69 14.65 22.12
N ILE A 24 -2.31 15.16 21.06
CA ILE A 24 -2.27 14.56 19.73
C ILE A 24 -0.99 15.08 19.05
N PRO A 25 -0.01 14.21 18.78
CA PRO A 25 1.25 14.62 18.18
C PRO A 25 1.10 14.95 16.69
N SER A 26 2.05 15.70 16.13
CA SER A 26 1.95 16.27 14.78
C SER A 26 1.95 15.23 13.66
N TYR A 27 2.43 14.01 13.93
CA TYR A 27 2.48 12.89 12.99
C TYR A 27 1.14 12.15 12.84
N GLN A 28 0.13 12.51 13.63
CA GLN A 28 -1.18 11.87 13.53
C GLN A 28 -1.99 12.42 12.35
N ARG A 29 -2.76 11.56 11.69
CA ARG A 29 -3.66 11.97 10.59
C ARG A 29 -4.74 12.94 11.08
N PRO A 30 -5.28 13.84 10.23
CA PRO A 30 -6.47 14.62 10.54
C PRO A 30 -7.66 13.74 10.99
N TYR A 31 -8.57 14.34 11.77
CA TYR A 31 -9.87 13.78 12.09
C TYR A 31 -10.72 13.72 10.84
N VAL A 32 -11.22 12.52 10.58
CA VAL A 32 -11.97 12.20 9.36
C VAL A 32 -13.24 11.41 9.68
N TRP A 33 -13.58 11.24 10.96
CA TRP A 33 -14.72 10.42 11.33
C TRP A 33 -16.03 11.03 10.77
N PRO A 34 -16.79 10.27 9.97
CA PRO A 34 -18.09 10.68 9.47
C PRO A 34 -19.03 11.12 10.60
N SER A 35 -19.85 12.15 10.35
CA SER A 35 -20.85 12.60 11.33
C SER A 35 -21.82 11.51 11.77
N GLU A 36 -22.12 10.52 10.91
CA GLU A 36 -22.96 9.37 11.26
C GLU A 36 -22.30 8.44 12.29
N ASP A 37 -20.99 8.20 12.19
CA ASP A 37 -20.25 7.37 13.15
C ASP A 37 -20.16 8.05 14.52
N VAL A 38 -20.02 9.39 14.52
CA VAL A 38 -20.03 10.21 15.73
C VAL A 38 -21.36 10.14 16.45
N VAL A 39 -22.46 10.29 15.71
CA VAL A 39 -23.82 10.14 16.24
C VAL A 39 -24.08 8.70 16.68
N GLY A 40 -23.60 7.71 15.92
CA GLY A 40 -23.70 6.29 16.28
C GLY A 40 -23.01 5.98 17.60
N LEU A 41 -21.83 6.56 17.88
CA LEU A 41 -21.18 6.42 19.18
C LEU A 41 -22.01 7.02 20.32
N LEU A 42 -22.58 8.21 20.12
CA LEU A 42 -23.50 8.81 21.10
C LEU A 42 -24.70 7.88 21.37
N GLU A 43 -25.30 7.33 20.32
CA GLU A 43 -26.45 6.43 20.44
C GLU A 43 -26.11 5.14 21.17
N GLN A 44 -24.92 4.57 20.95
CA GLN A 44 -24.48 3.39 21.70
C GLN A 44 -24.24 3.70 23.19
N ILE A 45 -23.69 4.87 23.52
CA ILE A 45 -23.54 5.31 24.92
C ILE A 45 -24.92 5.51 25.56
N MET A 46 -25.88 6.08 24.83
CA MET A 46 -27.26 6.23 25.30
C MET A 46 -27.93 4.89 25.59
N VAL A 47 -27.78 3.91 24.68
CA VAL A 47 -28.32 2.55 24.91
C VAL A 47 -27.68 1.91 26.14
N ALA A 48 -26.37 2.10 26.34
CA ALA A 48 -25.68 1.62 27.53
C ALA A 48 -26.17 2.32 28.82
N CYS A 49 -26.50 3.61 28.74
CA CYS A 49 -27.10 4.36 29.83
C CYS A 49 -28.53 3.88 30.15
N ASP A 50 -29.37 3.72 29.13
CA ASP A 50 -30.75 3.26 29.24
C ASP A 50 -30.87 1.85 29.83
N THR A 51 -29.88 1.00 29.56
CA THR A 51 -29.80 -0.37 30.08
C THR A 51 -29.10 -0.47 31.44
N ASP A 52 -28.73 0.67 32.04
CA ASP A 52 -27.88 0.80 33.23
C ASP A 52 -26.66 -0.15 33.18
N ALA A 53 -26.06 -0.28 31.99
CA ALA A 53 -24.88 -1.10 31.83
C ALA A 53 -23.77 -0.56 32.75
N PRO A 54 -23.06 -1.42 33.50
CA PRO A 54 -22.09 -0.95 34.48
C PRO A 54 -21.00 -0.10 33.82
N HIS A 55 -20.55 -0.50 32.62
CA HIS A 55 -19.53 0.18 31.83
C HIS A 55 -19.82 0.07 30.33
N TYR A 56 -19.41 1.06 29.55
CA TYR A 56 -19.37 1.02 28.09
C TYR A 56 -17.94 1.21 27.57
N TYR A 57 -17.43 0.25 26.80
CA TYR A 57 -16.05 0.25 26.34
C TYR A 57 -15.92 0.81 24.92
N ILE A 58 -15.18 1.91 24.77
CA ILE A 58 -14.93 2.54 23.45
C ILE A 58 -13.69 1.98 22.72
N GLY A 59 -13.08 0.92 23.27
CA GLY A 59 -11.93 0.22 22.71
C GLY A 59 -10.62 0.50 23.44
N THR A 60 -9.51 0.37 22.73
CA THR A 60 -8.14 0.52 23.22
C THR A 60 -7.52 1.82 22.74
N VAL A 61 -6.65 2.41 23.57
CA VAL A 61 -5.84 3.60 23.26
C VAL A 61 -4.38 3.28 23.64
N LEU A 62 -3.44 3.70 22.80
CA LEU A 62 -2.01 3.57 23.08
C LEU A 62 -1.44 4.96 23.39
N THR A 63 -0.78 5.09 24.53
CA THR A 63 -0.19 6.36 24.99
C THR A 63 1.26 6.21 25.43
N SER A 64 2.02 7.29 25.29
CA SER A 64 3.35 7.43 25.89
C SER A 64 3.30 8.47 27.00
N ALA A 65 3.88 8.14 28.17
CA ALA A 65 3.97 9.07 29.28
C ALA A 65 5.14 10.05 29.09
N VAL A 66 4.82 11.30 28.79
CA VAL A 66 5.78 12.40 28.75
C VAL A 66 5.75 13.08 30.12
N THR A 67 6.84 12.96 30.87
CA THR A 67 6.96 13.65 32.17
C THR A 67 7.48 15.06 31.93
N THR A 68 6.62 16.07 32.05
CA THR A 68 7.03 17.47 32.03
C THR A 68 7.28 17.93 33.47
N ARG A 69 8.52 18.31 33.80
CA ARG A 69 8.84 18.98 35.06
C ARG A 69 8.78 20.48 34.86
N ASN A 70 7.69 21.12 35.26
CA ASN A 70 7.62 22.57 35.41
C ASN A 70 7.12 22.93 36.81
N SER A 71 7.86 23.81 37.48
CA SER A 71 7.39 24.54 38.68
C SER A 71 6.90 23.67 39.85
N GLY A 72 7.64 22.63 40.22
CA GLY A 72 7.40 21.85 41.44
C GLY A 72 6.17 20.92 41.43
N HIS A 73 5.36 20.93 40.37
CA HIS A 73 4.25 20.01 40.15
C HIS A 73 4.57 19.06 38.99
N THR A 74 4.64 17.76 39.27
CA THR A 74 4.82 16.73 38.24
C THR A 74 3.47 16.41 37.61
N ASN A 75 3.18 16.99 36.44
CA ASN A 75 1.96 16.69 35.71
C ASN A 75 2.23 15.60 34.67
N THR A 76 1.30 14.66 34.54
CA THR A 76 1.42 13.55 33.58
C THR A 76 0.77 13.95 32.26
N LEU A 77 1.58 14.04 31.21
CA LEU A 77 1.10 14.24 29.84
C LEU A 77 1.15 12.91 29.09
N TYR A 78 0.03 12.50 28.50
CA TYR A 78 -0.01 11.36 27.58
C TYR A 78 -0.02 11.84 26.14
N GLU A 79 1.03 11.47 25.41
CA GLU A 79 1.03 11.55 23.96
C GLU A 79 0.23 10.39 23.39
N VAL A 80 -0.80 10.69 22.59
CA VAL A 80 -1.69 9.68 22.00
C VAL A 80 -1.08 9.13 20.71
N ILE A 81 -0.62 7.89 20.78
CA ILE A 81 0.04 7.17 19.68
C ILE A 81 -0.99 6.45 18.80
N ASP A 82 -2.01 5.87 19.42
CA ASP A 82 -3.13 5.24 18.71
C ASP A 82 -4.43 5.47 19.48
N GLY A 83 -5.56 5.56 18.78
CA GLY A 83 -6.87 5.93 19.34
C GLY A 83 -7.20 7.43 19.25
N GLN A 84 -6.44 8.21 18.49
CA GLN A 84 -6.63 9.66 18.38
C GLN A 84 -8.03 10.09 17.90
N GLN A 85 -8.63 9.38 16.94
CA GLN A 85 -9.98 9.68 16.45
C GLN A 85 -11.00 9.50 17.56
N ARG A 86 -10.92 8.38 18.31
CA ARG A 86 -11.79 8.07 19.44
C ARG A 86 -11.67 9.10 20.55
N MET A 87 -10.45 9.46 20.93
CA MET A 87 -10.21 10.47 21.98
C MET A 87 -10.70 11.85 21.56
N THR A 88 -10.52 12.22 20.29
CA THR A 88 -11.05 13.48 19.74
C THR A 88 -12.58 13.49 19.78
N THR A 89 -13.24 12.40 19.39
CA THR A 89 -14.71 12.32 19.43
C THR A 89 -15.26 12.29 20.84
N LEU A 90 -14.61 11.61 21.78
CA LEU A 90 -15.00 11.64 23.18
C LEU A 90 -14.96 13.08 23.72
N MET A 91 -13.96 13.86 23.32
CA MET A 91 -13.87 15.28 23.68
C MET A 91 -14.96 16.12 22.99
N LEU A 92 -15.29 15.84 21.72
CA LEU A 92 -16.41 16.50 21.01
C LEU A 92 -17.77 16.20 21.65
N LEU A 93 -17.99 14.95 22.07
CA LEU A 93 -19.20 14.54 22.79
C LEU A 93 -19.33 15.31 24.11
N ALA A 94 -18.25 15.38 24.88
CA ALA A 94 -18.22 16.11 26.14
C ALA A 94 -18.53 17.61 25.93
N LEU A 95 -17.88 18.23 24.94
CA LEU A 95 -18.13 19.62 24.55
C LEU A 95 -19.60 19.85 24.17
N ALA A 96 -20.18 18.97 23.35
CA ALA A 96 -21.56 19.12 22.89
C ALA A 96 -22.58 18.93 24.03
N LEU A 97 -22.37 17.93 24.92
CA LEU A 97 -23.22 17.70 26.08
C LEU A 97 -23.19 18.87 27.07
N THR A 98 -22.02 19.48 27.28
CA THR A 98 -21.87 20.62 28.21
C THR A 98 -22.57 21.89 27.73
N VAL A 99 -22.82 22.02 26.43
CA VAL A 99 -23.65 23.12 25.88
C VAL A 99 -25.13 22.93 26.25
N VAL A 100 -25.62 21.68 26.31
CA VAL A 100 -27.04 21.38 26.54
C VAL A 100 -27.36 21.16 28.01
N VAL A 101 -26.39 20.65 28.77
CA VAL A 101 -26.45 20.44 30.22
C VAL A 101 -25.29 21.22 30.85
N PRO A 102 -25.48 22.51 31.19
CA PRO A 102 -24.43 23.30 31.85
C PRO A 102 -24.04 22.73 33.22
N ASP A 103 -22.88 23.14 33.74
CA ASP A 103 -22.41 22.82 35.11
C ASP A 103 -22.29 21.33 35.45
N ASN A 104 -21.99 20.49 34.47
CA ASN A 104 -21.81 19.04 34.67
C ASN A 104 -20.31 18.65 34.84
N ALA A 105 -20.06 17.40 35.25
CA ALA A 105 -18.70 16.90 35.53
C ALA A 105 -17.76 16.88 34.31
N LEU A 106 -18.31 16.82 33.09
CA LEU A 106 -17.55 16.87 31.83
C LEU A 106 -16.80 18.18 31.63
N THR A 107 -17.23 19.29 32.26
CA THR A 107 -16.46 20.55 32.25
C THR A 107 -15.03 20.33 32.77
N LYS A 108 -14.86 19.49 33.80
CA LYS A 108 -13.54 19.12 34.34
C LYS A 108 -12.75 18.21 33.39
N PHE A 109 -13.46 17.44 32.57
CA PHE A 109 -12.85 16.59 31.56
C PHE A 109 -12.34 17.40 30.37
N ILE A 110 -13.09 18.42 29.93
CA ILE A 110 -12.73 19.27 28.80
C ILE A 110 -11.59 20.23 29.14
N VAL A 111 -11.63 20.84 30.34
CA VAL A 111 -10.70 21.89 30.76
C VAL A 111 -9.90 21.47 31.98
N TRP A 112 -8.60 21.72 31.94
CA TRP A 112 -7.69 21.58 33.07
C TRP A 112 -6.72 22.77 33.12
N ASN A 113 -6.58 23.40 34.29
CA ASN A 113 -5.73 24.59 34.49
C ASN A 113 -5.93 25.70 33.45
N LYS A 114 -7.19 26.04 33.15
CA LYS A 114 -7.59 27.05 32.15
C LYS A 114 -7.07 26.75 30.73
N GLN A 115 -6.78 25.49 30.43
CA GLN A 115 -6.36 25.02 29.11
C GLN A 115 -7.22 23.81 28.69
N PRO A 116 -7.40 23.55 27.39
CA PRO A 116 -8.03 22.31 26.93
C PRO A 116 -7.22 21.09 27.39
N ARG A 117 -7.90 20.06 27.91
CA ARG A 117 -7.25 18.82 28.37
C ARG A 117 -6.65 18.01 27.22
N LEU A 118 -7.25 18.12 26.03
CA LEU A 118 -6.73 17.56 24.78
C LEU A 118 -6.07 18.68 23.97
N THR A 119 -4.77 18.55 23.73
CA THR A 119 -3.99 19.50 22.93
C THR A 119 -3.51 18.89 21.62
N PHE A 120 -3.15 19.72 20.63
CA PHE A 120 -2.67 19.28 19.33
C PHE A 120 -1.30 19.89 19.00
N ALA A 121 -0.29 19.05 18.73
CA ALA A 121 1.03 19.52 18.35
C ALA A 121 1.04 20.02 16.90
N ILE A 122 1.54 21.24 16.69
CA ILE A 122 1.70 21.87 15.36
C ILE A 122 0.35 22.04 14.63
N ARG A 123 -0.74 22.31 15.37
CA ARG A 123 -2.09 22.58 14.84
C ARG A 123 -2.79 23.67 15.63
N ASP A 124 -2.20 24.87 15.61
CA ASP A 124 -2.63 26.00 16.44
C ASP A 124 -4.09 26.41 16.18
N GLU A 125 -4.59 26.23 14.96
CA GLU A 125 -5.98 26.54 14.62
C GLU A 125 -6.98 25.57 15.27
N VAL A 126 -6.66 24.29 15.26
CA VAL A 126 -7.51 23.26 15.87
C VAL A 126 -7.47 23.42 17.38
N GLN A 127 -6.30 23.74 17.94
CA GLN A 127 -6.16 24.08 19.34
C GLN A 127 -7.03 25.28 19.73
N ARG A 128 -7.00 26.38 18.94
CA ARG A 128 -7.87 27.56 19.14
C ARG A 128 -9.34 27.19 19.04
N LEU A 129 -9.72 26.36 18.09
CA LEU A 129 -11.10 25.92 17.92
C LEU A 129 -11.61 25.17 19.15
N PHE A 130 -10.83 24.23 19.68
CA PHE A 130 -11.17 23.51 20.91
C PHE A 130 -11.20 24.43 22.14
N ALA A 131 -10.27 25.38 22.26
CA ALA A 131 -10.26 26.37 23.34
C ALA A 131 -11.51 27.27 23.31
N ALA A 132 -11.86 27.80 22.14
CA ALA A 132 -13.07 28.60 21.94
C ALA A 132 -14.33 27.79 22.26
N TRP A 133 -14.38 26.55 21.81
CA TRP A 133 -15.47 25.61 22.09
C TRP A 133 -15.61 25.23 23.56
N ALA A 134 -14.53 25.29 24.32
CA ALA A 134 -14.49 25.07 25.76
C ALA A 134 -14.75 26.36 26.58
N GLY A 135 -14.97 27.51 25.93
CA GLY A 135 -15.22 28.79 26.59
C GLY A 135 -13.96 29.46 27.18
N LEU A 136 -12.78 29.19 26.62
CA LEU A 136 -11.51 29.80 27.03
C LEU A 136 -11.15 31.00 26.12
N GLU A 137 -10.52 32.04 26.69
CA GLU A 137 -10.00 33.18 25.93
C GLU A 137 -8.82 32.75 25.04
N ALA A 138 -8.86 33.07 23.74
CA ALA A 138 -7.81 32.72 22.80
C ALA A 138 -6.76 33.84 22.71
N GLU A 139 -5.48 33.50 22.83
CA GLU A 139 -4.38 34.43 22.55
C GLU A 139 -4.34 34.81 21.06
N GLU A 140 -4.00 36.07 20.76
CA GLU A 140 -3.76 36.54 19.39
C GLU A 140 -2.49 35.88 18.83
N ASN A 141 -2.61 35.15 17.71
CA ASN A 141 -1.45 34.56 17.03
C ASN A 141 -1.49 34.87 15.52
N THR A 142 -0.30 35.14 14.95
CA THR A 142 -0.04 35.58 13.57
C THR A 142 0.26 34.42 12.59
N GLY A 143 -0.04 33.18 12.98
CA GLY A 143 0.26 31.96 12.22
C GLY A 143 -0.69 31.69 11.04
N ARG A 144 -0.17 31.02 9.99
CA ARG A 144 -0.90 30.62 8.77
C ARG A 144 -1.64 29.29 8.92
N THR A 145 -2.85 29.20 8.39
CA THR A 145 -3.66 27.97 8.22
C THR A 145 -3.10 27.08 7.10
N SER A 146 -2.98 25.76 7.32
CA SER A 146 -2.65 24.81 6.24
C SER A 146 -3.93 24.22 5.60
N GLU A 147 -3.89 23.80 4.33
CA GLU A 147 -5.02 23.08 3.68
C GLU A 147 -5.41 21.79 4.43
N SER A 148 -4.46 21.17 5.14
CA SER A 148 -4.72 20.01 6.00
C SER A 148 -5.52 20.38 7.25
N ASP A 149 -5.26 21.57 7.81
CA ASP A 149 -6.02 22.09 8.95
C ASP A 149 -7.43 22.48 8.51
N GLU A 150 -7.62 23.02 7.30
CA GLU A 150 -8.94 23.32 6.76
C GLU A 150 -9.82 22.07 6.65
N ALA A 151 -9.28 20.98 6.09
CA ALA A 151 -9.99 19.71 5.99
C ALA A 151 -10.29 19.12 7.38
N TYR A 152 -9.32 19.18 8.29
CA TYR A 152 -9.45 18.71 9.66
C TYR A 152 -10.55 19.45 10.43
N ILE A 153 -10.52 20.79 10.37
CA ILE A 153 -11.51 21.70 10.98
C ILE A 153 -12.89 21.46 10.38
N LYS A 154 -12.99 21.25 9.07
CA LYS A 154 -14.26 20.95 8.40
C LYS A 154 -14.93 19.70 8.98
N HIS A 155 -14.17 18.62 9.18
CA HIS A 155 -14.69 17.39 9.78
C HIS A 155 -15.07 17.57 11.25
N LEU A 156 -14.25 18.28 12.04
CA LEU A 156 -14.56 18.59 13.43
C LEU A 156 -15.84 19.43 13.57
N ALA A 157 -16.00 20.46 12.74
CA ALA A 157 -17.17 21.33 12.73
C ALA A 157 -18.43 20.56 12.30
N ALA A 158 -18.32 19.69 11.28
CA ALA A 158 -19.42 18.83 10.85
C ALA A 158 -19.85 17.82 11.93
N ALA A 159 -18.89 17.23 12.65
CA ALA A 159 -19.17 16.34 13.77
C ALA A 159 -19.86 17.07 14.93
N ARG A 160 -19.33 18.24 15.33
CA ARG A 160 -19.95 19.07 16.38
C ARG A 160 -21.36 19.51 16.01
N LYS A 161 -21.58 19.93 14.76
CA LYS A 161 -22.92 20.30 14.28
C LYS A 161 -23.89 19.12 14.37
N ALA A 162 -23.49 17.94 13.87
CA ALA A 162 -24.33 16.75 13.94
C ALA A 162 -24.68 16.35 15.38
N LEU A 163 -23.72 16.47 16.31
CA LEU A 163 -23.98 16.26 17.75
C LEU A 163 -24.95 17.30 18.32
N ALA A 164 -24.77 18.58 17.99
CA ALA A 164 -25.66 19.65 18.46
C ALA A 164 -27.10 19.44 17.96
N ASP A 165 -27.26 19.11 16.67
CA ASP A 165 -28.56 18.82 16.06
C ASP A 165 -29.23 17.61 16.74
N ARG A 166 -28.47 16.53 16.96
CA ARG A 166 -28.97 15.30 17.62
C ARG A 166 -29.34 15.54 19.08
N LEU A 167 -28.49 16.22 19.85
CA LEU A 167 -28.76 16.54 21.26
C LEU A 167 -29.93 17.52 21.40
N GLY A 168 -30.07 18.48 20.49
CA GLY A 168 -31.23 19.38 20.44
C GLY A 168 -32.55 18.62 20.23
N ALA A 169 -32.56 17.65 19.30
CA ALA A 169 -33.70 16.76 19.10
C ALA A 169 -33.99 15.91 20.35
N LEU A 170 -32.95 15.33 20.97
CA LEU A 170 -33.10 14.51 22.18
C LEU A 170 -33.58 15.30 23.39
N ARG A 171 -33.14 16.56 23.55
CA ARG A 171 -33.63 17.45 24.62
C ARG A 171 -35.14 17.62 24.53
N SER A 172 -35.67 17.81 23.32
CA SER A 172 -37.12 17.93 23.09
C SER A 172 -37.88 16.61 23.31
N GLN A 173 -37.25 15.47 23.02
CA GLN A 173 -37.89 14.14 23.08
C GLN A 173 -37.86 13.51 24.48
N ARG A 174 -36.74 13.65 25.19
CA ARG A 174 -36.45 12.94 26.45
C ARG A 174 -36.14 13.87 27.63
N GLY A 175 -36.05 15.17 27.39
CA GLY A 175 -35.79 16.17 28.43
C GLY A 175 -34.32 16.31 28.81
N GLU A 176 -34.02 17.39 29.52
CA GLU A 176 -32.66 17.73 29.96
C GLU A 176 -32.15 16.81 31.08
N ALA A 177 -33.04 16.32 31.95
CA ALA A 177 -32.69 15.37 33.00
C ALA A 177 -32.07 14.08 32.44
N TYR A 178 -32.63 13.54 31.36
CA TYR A 178 -32.07 12.38 30.67
C TYR A 178 -30.69 12.68 30.07
N LEU A 179 -30.50 13.85 29.47
CA LEU A 179 -29.19 14.23 28.94
C LEU A 179 -28.15 14.42 30.05
N ALA A 180 -28.56 14.83 31.24
CA ALA A 180 -27.71 14.90 32.42
C ALA A 180 -27.29 13.48 32.88
N GLU A 181 -28.19 12.50 32.83
CA GLU A 181 -27.85 11.09 33.08
C GLU A 181 -26.83 10.57 32.06
N VAL A 182 -27.02 10.86 30.77
CA VAL A 182 -26.06 10.48 29.71
C VAL A 182 -24.70 11.16 29.90
N ALA A 183 -24.68 12.43 30.33
CA ALA A 183 -23.44 13.15 30.63
C ALA A 183 -22.68 12.53 31.81
N GLU A 184 -23.39 12.16 32.88
CA GLU A 184 -22.82 11.47 34.04
C GLU A 184 -22.33 10.07 33.64
N TYR A 185 -23.09 9.35 32.81
CA TYR A 185 -22.68 8.05 32.27
C TYR A 185 -21.38 8.18 31.45
N LEU A 186 -21.28 9.20 30.58
CA LEU A 186 -20.07 9.47 29.81
C LEU A 186 -18.88 9.76 30.73
N TYR A 187 -19.09 10.55 31.79
CA TYR A 187 -18.03 10.91 32.71
C TYR A 187 -17.53 9.73 33.57
N ALA A 188 -18.46 8.93 34.12
CA ALA A 188 -18.17 7.93 35.14
C ALA A 188 -18.06 6.48 34.61
N LYS A 189 -18.84 6.13 33.57
CA LYS A 189 -19.05 4.74 33.13
C LYS A 189 -18.51 4.42 31.73
N VAL A 190 -18.23 5.42 30.89
CA VAL A 190 -17.50 5.20 29.62
C VAL A 190 -16.02 4.95 29.88
N ARG A 191 -15.51 3.84 29.35
CA ARG A 191 -14.16 3.34 29.63
C ARG A 191 -13.40 2.97 28.38
N TRP A 192 -12.08 3.03 28.45
CA TRP A 192 -11.18 2.45 27.45
C TRP A 192 -10.02 1.74 28.14
N VAL A 193 -9.39 0.83 27.41
CA VAL A 193 -8.14 0.20 27.87
C VAL A 193 -7.00 1.06 27.36
N ASN A 194 -6.32 1.77 28.26
CA ASN A 194 -5.13 2.55 27.94
C ASN A 194 -3.87 1.71 28.14
N ASN A 195 -3.17 1.47 27.04
CA ASN A 195 -1.86 0.83 27.05
C ASN A 195 -0.81 1.93 27.13
N ILE A 196 -0.10 2.01 28.26
CA ILE A 196 0.96 3.01 28.48
C ILE A 196 2.30 2.38 28.15
N MET A 197 3.00 2.99 27.21
CA MET A 197 4.35 2.57 26.85
C MET A 197 5.37 3.03 27.91
N PRO A 198 6.33 2.17 28.28
CA PRO A 198 7.44 2.57 29.12
C PRO A 198 8.40 3.51 28.37
N PRO A 199 9.06 4.45 29.08
CA PRO A 199 10.04 5.35 28.47
C PRO A 199 11.16 4.58 27.78
N GLY A 200 11.46 4.93 26.52
CA GLY A 200 12.55 4.32 25.75
C GLY A 200 12.22 3.00 25.05
N MET A 201 10.98 2.52 25.09
CA MET A 201 10.56 1.35 24.31
C MET A 201 10.29 1.72 22.85
N ASP A 202 10.80 0.90 21.93
CA ASP A 202 10.63 1.10 20.50
C ASP A 202 9.17 0.82 20.09
N LEU A 203 8.48 1.88 19.67
CA LEU A 203 7.16 1.89 19.06
C LEU A 203 6.96 0.72 18.07
N ASN A 204 8.00 0.41 17.29
CA ASN A 204 8.00 -0.61 16.24
C ASN A 204 7.69 -2.03 16.76
N ARG A 205 8.21 -2.39 17.95
CA ARG A 205 8.10 -3.75 18.50
C ARG A 205 6.74 -4.04 19.14
N LEU A 206 5.97 -3.00 19.47
CA LEU A 206 4.61 -3.13 19.98
C LEU A 206 3.57 -3.18 18.86
N PHE A 207 3.80 -2.42 17.78
CA PHE A 207 2.97 -2.47 16.57
C PHE A 207 2.95 -3.86 15.93
N SER A 208 4.06 -4.62 16.01
CA SER A 208 4.11 -6.00 15.53
C SER A 208 3.25 -6.99 16.33
N THR A 209 2.87 -6.64 17.58
CA THR A 209 2.26 -7.58 18.53
C THR A 209 0.78 -7.30 18.78
N MET A 210 0.30 -6.07 18.63
CA MET A 210 -1.10 -5.65 18.90
C MET A 210 -1.97 -5.59 17.64
N ASN A 211 -1.80 -6.52 16.71
CA ASN A 211 -2.62 -6.63 15.50
C ASN A 211 -4.01 -7.20 15.81
N ASN A 212 -4.93 -6.34 16.23
CA ASN A 212 -6.35 -6.43 15.88
C ASN A 212 -7.11 -5.17 16.33
N SER A 213 -7.82 -4.54 15.39
CA SER A 213 -8.95 -3.62 15.60
C SER A 213 -8.70 -2.09 15.67
N GLY A 214 -8.31 -1.51 14.53
CA GLY A 214 -8.44 -0.08 14.23
C GLY A 214 -7.57 0.31 13.04
N VAL A 215 -7.97 1.30 12.22
CA VAL A 215 -7.14 1.79 11.09
C VAL A 215 -5.87 2.42 11.66
N GLN A 216 -4.82 1.62 11.67
CA GLN A 216 -3.49 1.86 12.22
C GLN A 216 -2.73 2.92 11.40
N LEU A 217 -1.80 3.65 12.03
CA LEU A 217 -0.75 4.38 11.30
C LEU A 217 0.10 3.38 10.54
N GLU A 218 0.34 3.62 9.25
CA GLU A 218 1.17 2.72 8.46
C GLU A 218 2.64 2.89 8.89
N HIS A 219 3.45 1.82 8.82
CA HIS A 219 4.88 1.92 9.18
C HIS A 219 5.59 3.02 8.37
N SER A 220 5.12 3.28 7.14
CA SER A 220 5.55 4.39 6.28
C SER A 220 5.32 5.77 6.89
N ASP A 221 4.22 5.98 7.63
CA ASP A 221 3.91 7.27 8.27
C ASP A 221 4.95 7.60 9.37
N ILE A 222 5.38 6.58 10.13
CA ILE A 222 6.42 6.72 11.16
C ILE A 222 7.76 7.10 10.51
N LEU A 223 8.16 6.36 9.47
CA LEU A 223 9.38 6.63 8.73
C LEU A 223 9.38 8.06 8.14
N LYS A 224 8.27 8.46 7.51
CA LYS A 224 8.06 9.81 6.99
C LYS A 224 8.29 10.87 8.06
N SER A 225 7.65 10.71 9.21
CA SER A 225 7.75 11.68 10.31
C SER A 225 9.20 11.82 10.78
N ARG A 226 9.93 10.71 10.92
CA ARG A 226 11.33 10.74 11.36
C ARG A 226 12.23 11.40 10.31
N LEU A 227 12.05 11.10 9.02
CA LEU A 227 12.79 11.77 7.94
C LEU A 227 12.52 13.27 7.86
N LEU A 228 11.25 13.66 7.95
CA LEU A 228 10.84 15.08 7.92
C LEU A 228 11.25 15.85 9.18
N ALA A 229 11.53 15.17 10.29
CA ALA A 229 12.07 15.80 11.50
C ALA A 229 13.53 16.26 11.30
N VAL A 230 14.30 15.53 10.49
CA VAL A 230 15.70 15.87 10.14
C VAL A 230 15.77 17.01 9.10
N ILE A 231 14.69 17.26 8.35
CA ILE A 231 14.66 18.28 7.29
C ILE A 231 14.22 19.63 7.84
N GLU A 232 15.14 20.59 7.90
CA GLU A 232 14.89 21.96 8.36
C GLU A 232 14.45 22.89 7.22
N THR A 233 15.03 22.74 6.03
CA THR A 233 14.81 23.63 4.89
C THR A 233 13.98 22.97 3.79
N GLN A 234 13.06 23.73 3.20
CA GLN A 234 12.13 23.25 2.14
C GLN A 234 11.28 22.03 2.55
N LYS A 235 11.03 21.84 3.86
CA LYS A 235 10.27 20.70 4.40
C LYS A 235 8.96 20.40 3.66
N LEU A 236 8.20 21.44 3.33
CA LEU A 236 6.94 21.33 2.56
C LEU A 236 7.13 20.67 1.18
N ARG A 237 8.25 20.93 0.49
CA ARG A 237 8.57 20.31 -0.80
C ARG A 237 8.77 18.80 -0.64
N PHE A 238 9.51 18.39 0.38
CA PHE A 238 9.82 16.98 0.61
C PHE A 238 8.62 16.20 1.14
N ASP A 239 7.77 16.83 1.95
CA ASP A 239 6.45 16.28 2.31
C ASP A 239 5.57 16.06 1.06
N ALA A 240 5.51 17.05 0.16
CA ALA A 240 4.76 16.93 -1.10
C ALA A 240 5.31 15.82 -2.02
N ILE A 241 6.64 15.69 -2.15
CA ILE A 241 7.27 14.58 -2.89
C ILE A 241 6.84 13.24 -2.31
N TRP A 242 6.88 13.08 -0.98
CA TRP A 242 6.45 11.86 -0.31
C TRP A 242 4.98 11.56 -0.57
N GLN A 243 4.09 12.53 -0.33
CA GLN A 243 2.64 12.37 -0.53
C GLN A 243 2.30 11.94 -1.96
N ALA A 244 3.05 12.45 -2.95
CA ALA A 244 2.82 12.07 -4.34
C ALA A 244 3.26 10.62 -4.66
N CYS A 245 4.21 10.08 -3.89
CA CYS A 245 4.70 8.71 -4.02
C CYS A 245 3.93 7.69 -3.17
N GLU A 246 3.26 8.13 -2.11
CA GLU A 246 2.63 7.29 -1.08
C GLU A 246 1.43 6.49 -1.60
N ASN A 247 0.51 7.13 -2.34
CA ASN A 247 -0.66 6.43 -2.87
C ASN A 247 -0.29 5.55 -4.07
N MET A 248 -0.22 4.24 -3.87
CA MET A 248 0.11 3.28 -4.94
C MET A 248 -1.11 2.67 -5.64
N GLU A 249 -2.33 2.95 -5.16
CA GLU A 249 -3.60 2.53 -5.78
C GLU A 249 -4.03 3.47 -6.92
N ASP A 250 -3.36 4.62 -7.06
CA ASP A 250 -3.46 5.54 -8.18
C ASP A 250 -2.10 5.68 -8.89
N PHE A 251 -2.13 6.22 -10.10
CA PHE A 251 -0.94 6.39 -10.92
C PHE A 251 -0.18 7.67 -10.60
N PHE A 252 1.14 7.62 -10.75
CA PHE A 252 2.06 8.66 -10.29
C PHE A 252 1.71 10.05 -10.85
N GLU A 253 1.50 10.21 -12.15
CA GLU A 253 1.11 11.48 -12.77
C GLU A 253 -0.22 12.04 -12.26
N ARG A 254 -1.12 11.15 -11.80
CA ARG A 254 -2.41 11.55 -11.22
C ARG A 254 -2.23 12.04 -9.79
N ASN A 255 -1.38 11.38 -9.01
CA ASN A 255 -0.97 11.85 -7.69
C ASN A 255 -0.25 13.18 -7.77
N LEU A 256 0.71 13.31 -8.68
CA LEU A 256 1.41 14.56 -8.94
C LEU A 256 0.43 15.69 -9.25
N ARG A 257 -0.62 15.46 -10.03
CA ARG A 257 -1.64 16.48 -10.34
C ARG A 257 -2.45 16.91 -9.12
N LYS A 258 -2.69 16.01 -8.17
CA LYS A 258 -3.38 16.32 -6.91
C LYS A 258 -2.49 17.15 -5.99
N VAL A 259 -1.20 16.81 -5.90
CA VAL A 259 -0.23 17.46 -5.00
C VAL A 259 0.30 18.78 -5.57
N PHE A 260 0.47 18.86 -6.88
CA PHE A 260 1.01 20.03 -7.60
C PHE A 260 -0.01 20.56 -8.64
N PRO A 261 -1.14 21.14 -8.20
CA PRO A 261 -2.19 21.60 -9.10
C PRO A 261 -1.76 22.77 -10.00
N ASP A 262 -0.81 23.60 -9.53
CA ASP A 262 -0.32 24.80 -10.23
C ASP A 262 0.75 24.49 -11.29
N ALA A 263 1.18 23.24 -11.43
CA ALA A 263 2.07 22.83 -12.51
C ALA A 263 1.38 22.98 -13.88
N ASP A 264 2.14 23.34 -14.93
CA ASP A 264 1.59 23.45 -16.29
C ASP A 264 1.38 22.06 -16.93
N TRP A 265 0.36 21.35 -16.44
CA TRP A 265 -0.04 20.02 -16.89
C TRP A 265 -0.36 19.93 -18.39
N LYS A 266 -0.61 21.07 -19.05
CA LYS A 266 -0.83 21.13 -20.50
C LYS A 266 0.49 21.02 -21.26
N ARG A 267 1.59 21.51 -20.71
CA ARG A 267 2.92 21.47 -21.32
C ARG A 267 3.75 20.24 -20.93
N LEU A 268 3.51 19.67 -19.75
CA LEU A 268 4.25 18.50 -19.25
C LEU A 268 4.22 17.31 -20.23
N LYS A 269 5.40 16.70 -20.39
CA LYS A 269 5.65 15.43 -21.07
C LYS A 269 6.00 14.36 -20.04
N GLN A 270 6.01 13.11 -20.48
CA GLN A 270 6.37 11.98 -19.62
C GLN A 270 7.78 12.13 -19.03
N ASP A 271 8.75 12.55 -19.83
CA ASP A 271 10.15 12.70 -19.40
C ASP A 271 10.34 13.80 -18.35
N ASP A 272 9.45 14.79 -18.29
CA ASP A 272 9.48 15.86 -17.29
C ASP A 272 9.15 15.33 -15.87
N LEU A 273 8.61 14.11 -15.76
CA LEU A 273 8.27 13.47 -14.47
C LEU A 273 9.46 12.69 -13.88
N THR A 274 10.56 12.53 -14.61
CA THR A 274 11.71 11.69 -14.20
C THR A 274 12.37 12.13 -12.91
N ARG A 275 12.38 13.45 -12.64
CA ARG A 275 12.95 14.05 -11.43
C ARG A 275 12.07 15.20 -10.97
N HIS A 276 12.02 15.42 -9.66
CA HIS A 276 11.34 16.58 -9.12
C HIS A 276 12.10 17.86 -9.47
N CYS A 277 11.38 18.87 -9.96
CA CYS A 277 11.90 20.22 -10.18
C CYS A 277 10.91 21.25 -9.62
N ALA A 278 11.37 22.15 -8.76
CA ALA A 278 10.49 23.12 -8.06
C ALA A 278 9.84 24.14 -9.01
N THR A 279 10.42 24.40 -10.18
CA THR A 279 9.81 25.27 -11.21
C THR A 279 8.75 24.53 -12.01
N THR A 280 8.96 23.23 -12.26
CA THR A 280 8.03 22.35 -12.97
C THR A 280 6.83 21.98 -12.11
N PHE A 281 7.08 21.72 -10.81
CA PHE A 281 6.09 21.33 -9.81
C PHE A 281 6.05 22.37 -8.68
N PRO A 282 5.53 23.58 -8.95
CA PRO A 282 5.40 24.59 -7.92
C PRO A 282 4.35 24.16 -6.89
N LEU A 283 4.66 24.36 -5.62
CA LEU A 283 3.65 24.36 -4.57
C LEU A 283 2.82 25.64 -4.70
N LYS A 284 1.52 25.52 -4.40
CA LYS A 284 0.57 26.61 -4.46
C LYS A 284 1.07 27.82 -3.67
N ARG A 285 1.33 28.92 -4.38
CA ARG A 285 1.74 30.19 -3.75
C ARG A 285 0.48 30.97 -3.41
N VAL A 286 0.20 31.17 -2.12
CA VAL A 286 -0.80 32.16 -1.71
C VAL A 286 -0.24 33.55 -2.11
N PRO A 287 -0.92 34.34 -2.96
CA PRO A 287 -0.43 35.66 -3.33
C PRO A 287 -0.29 36.54 -2.09
N GLY A 288 0.88 37.14 -1.90
CA GLY A 288 1.12 38.15 -0.87
C GLY A 288 0.49 39.48 -1.24
N GLY A 289 -0.83 39.55 -1.24
CA GLY A 289 -1.58 40.81 -1.21
C GLY A 289 -1.96 41.15 0.22
N ASP A 290 -1.94 42.43 0.58
CA ASP A 290 -2.52 42.96 1.82
C ASP A 290 -3.98 42.50 1.95
N VAL A 291 -4.22 41.40 2.67
CA VAL A 291 -5.57 41.02 3.07
C VAL A 291 -5.84 41.74 4.38
N GLN A 292 -6.43 42.92 4.28
CA GLN A 292 -7.20 43.48 5.38
C GLN A 292 -8.23 42.42 5.76
N GLY A 293 -8.05 41.80 6.93
CA GLY A 293 -8.85 40.66 7.36
C GLY A 293 -10.34 40.96 7.29
N MET A 294 -11.10 40.05 6.69
CA MET A 294 -12.57 40.12 6.73
C MET A 294 -13.05 39.77 8.14
N THR A 295 -14.00 40.55 8.65
CA THR A 295 -14.60 40.31 9.97
C THR A 295 -15.53 39.09 9.94
N ILE A 296 -15.75 38.47 11.10
CA ILE A 296 -16.66 37.32 11.27
C ILE A 296 -18.07 37.64 10.71
N ALA A 297 -18.52 38.90 10.80
CA ALA A 297 -19.78 39.36 10.24
C ALA A 297 -19.82 39.36 8.68
N GLN A 298 -18.67 39.53 8.03
CA GLN A 298 -18.55 39.44 6.56
C GLN A 298 -18.53 37.98 6.10
N LEU A 299 -17.90 37.08 6.86
CA LEU A 299 -17.92 35.63 6.61
C LEU A 299 -19.32 35.02 6.81
N ALA A 300 -20.08 35.50 7.79
CA ALA A 300 -21.45 35.04 8.04
C ALA A 300 -22.44 35.40 6.91
N ARG A 301 -22.13 36.40 6.09
CA ARG A 301 -22.97 36.82 4.95
C ARG A 301 -22.71 36.03 3.66
N LEU A 302 -21.65 35.22 3.63
CA LEU A 302 -21.27 34.43 2.46
C LEU A 302 -21.94 33.05 2.40
N SER A 303 -22.94 32.78 3.24
CA SER A 303 -23.72 31.55 3.12
C SER A 303 -24.74 31.63 1.97
N VAL A 304 -24.78 30.54 1.20
CA VAL A 304 -25.74 30.17 0.14
C VAL A 304 -25.36 30.61 -1.27
N VAL A 305 -24.35 29.96 -1.84
CA VAL A 305 -24.51 29.43 -3.20
C VAL A 305 -24.88 27.96 -3.02
N GLU A 306 -26.13 27.63 -3.34
CA GLU A 306 -26.61 26.25 -3.42
C GLU A 306 -25.72 25.47 -4.41
N SER A 307 -24.93 24.53 -3.90
CA SER A 307 -24.33 23.49 -4.72
C SER A 307 -25.36 22.37 -4.87
N GLU A 308 -26.03 22.38 -6.01
CA GLU A 308 -26.91 21.32 -6.49
C GLU A 308 -26.34 19.91 -6.30
N LYS A 309 -27.26 18.99 -5.96
CA LYS A 309 -27.24 17.53 -6.14
C LYS A 309 -26.15 16.74 -5.39
N SER A 310 -26.63 16.15 -4.30
CA SER A 310 -26.22 14.86 -3.75
C SER A 310 -25.76 13.86 -4.83
N LYS A 311 -24.44 13.72 -4.99
CA LYS A 311 -23.87 12.47 -5.48
C LYS A 311 -23.53 11.63 -4.25
N ALA A 312 -24.10 10.43 -4.20
CA ALA A 312 -23.79 9.39 -3.23
C ALA A 312 -22.28 9.33 -2.96
N ARG A 313 -21.89 9.12 -1.70
CA ARG A 313 -20.50 8.82 -1.31
C ARG A 313 -19.99 7.69 -2.19
N GLN A 314 -19.18 8.02 -3.18
CA GLN A 314 -18.43 7.04 -3.93
C GLN A 314 -17.22 6.66 -3.08
N GLU A 315 -17.01 5.37 -2.87
CA GLU A 315 -15.71 4.86 -2.40
C GLU A 315 -14.59 5.49 -3.23
N PRO A 316 -13.42 5.77 -2.63
CA PRO A 316 -12.29 6.32 -3.39
C PRO A 316 -12.02 5.42 -4.61
N VAL A 317 -12.03 6.02 -5.81
CA VAL A 317 -11.85 5.27 -7.05
C VAL A 317 -10.47 4.62 -7.05
N ARG A 318 -10.43 3.29 -6.91
CA ARG A 318 -9.22 2.48 -7.07
C ARG A 318 -8.94 2.26 -8.55
N TYR A 319 -7.86 2.85 -9.06
CA TYR A 319 -7.49 2.74 -10.47
C TYR A 319 -6.65 1.51 -10.77
N CYS A 320 -5.84 1.08 -9.79
CA CYS A 320 -4.99 -0.09 -9.89
C CYS A 320 -4.70 -0.67 -8.51
N ARG A 321 -4.18 -1.89 -8.47
CA ARG A 321 -3.57 -2.48 -7.27
C ARG A 321 -2.10 -2.82 -7.59
N PRO A 322 -1.13 -2.28 -6.82
CA PRO A 322 0.29 -2.55 -7.05
C PRO A 322 0.65 -4.00 -6.69
N ILE A 323 1.79 -4.50 -7.20
CA ILE A 323 2.31 -5.83 -6.86
C ILE A 323 3.06 -5.88 -5.52
N ILE A 324 3.41 -4.72 -4.97
CA ILE A 324 4.07 -4.53 -3.66
C ILE A 324 3.36 -3.42 -2.87
N SER A 325 3.58 -3.36 -1.56
CA SER A 325 3.14 -2.26 -0.68
C SER A 325 4.08 -1.04 -0.79
N PHE A 326 3.63 0.11 -0.26
CA PHE A 326 4.45 1.32 -0.27
C PHE A 326 5.70 1.16 0.63
N GLY A 327 5.59 0.45 1.76
CA GLY A 327 6.73 0.09 2.60
C GLY A 327 7.78 -0.74 1.86
N LEU A 328 7.37 -1.73 1.06
CA LEU A 328 8.31 -2.47 0.21
C LEU A 328 8.93 -1.59 -0.88
N LEU A 329 8.17 -0.67 -1.48
CA LEU A 329 8.74 0.28 -2.45
C LEU A 329 9.80 1.17 -1.79
N LEU A 330 9.58 1.63 -0.56
CA LEU A 330 10.55 2.40 0.23
C LEU A 330 11.83 1.59 0.46
N MET A 331 11.72 0.30 0.83
CA MET A 331 12.89 -0.57 0.99
C MET A 331 13.67 -0.75 -0.31
N HIS A 332 12.98 -0.99 -1.44
CA HIS A 332 13.63 -1.07 -2.75
C HIS A 332 14.32 0.24 -3.13
N ALA A 333 13.65 1.38 -2.90
CA ALA A 333 14.23 2.71 -3.14
C ALA A 333 15.46 2.95 -2.25
N TYR A 334 15.43 2.48 -1.01
CA TYR A 334 16.56 2.61 -0.11
C TYR A 334 17.75 1.75 -0.56
N ARG A 335 17.52 0.52 -1.05
CA ARG A 335 18.59 -0.28 -1.66
C ARG A 335 19.22 0.40 -2.88
N VAL A 336 18.41 1.04 -3.72
CA VAL A 336 18.91 1.86 -4.85
C VAL A 336 19.76 3.03 -4.34
N TYR A 337 19.27 3.75 -3.32
CA TYR A 337 19.98 4.84 -2.67
C TYR A 337 21.32 4.38 -2.07
N LEU A 338 21.36 3.25 -1.35
CA LEU A 338 22.57 2.67 -0.77
C LEU A 338 23.63 2.43 -1.84
N LYS A 339 23.25 1.81 -2.97
CA LYS A 339 24.16 1.60 -4.11
C LYS A 339 24.67 2.91 -4.69
N GLU A 340 23.83 3.92 -4.86
CA GLU A 340 24.25 5.25 -5.35
C GLU A 340 25.27 5.91 -4.41
N HIS A 341 25.20 5.61 -3.11
CA HIS A 341 26.09 6.13 -2.07
C HIS A 341 27.22 5.17 -1.70
N ARG A 342 27.39 4.06 -2.45
CA ARG A 342 28.42 3.02 -2.24
C ARG A 342 28.39 2.42 -0.83
N GLN A 343 27.19 2.19 -0.32
CA GLN A 343 26.94 1.53 0.95
C GLN A 343 26.49 0.08 0.72
N ASP A 344 26.76 -0.78 1.70
CA ASP A 344 26.33 -2.17 1.69
C ASP A 344 24.82 -2.31 1.89
N ASP A 345 24.28 -3.48 1.55
CA ASP A 345 22.86 -3.78 1.76
C ASP A 345 22.53 -3.89 3.25
N VAL A 346 21.27 -3.65 3.60
CA VAL A 346 20.79 -3.80 4.98
C VAL A 346 20.66 -5.28 5.31
N GLU A 347 21.16 -5.74 6.46
CA GLU A 347 21.06 -7.15 6.86
C GLU A 347 19.60 -7.63 7.00
N VAL A 348 18.73 -6.77 7.52
CA VAL A 348 17.29 -7.03 7.70
C VAL A 348 16.65 -7.45 6.37
N ARG A 349 16.02 -8.63 6.32
CA ARG A 349 15.19 -9.09 5.17
C ARG A 349 14.08 -8.07 4.83
N LEU A 350 13.82 -7.91 3.54
CA LEU A 350 12.74 -7.08 2.99
C LEU A 350 11.38 -7.66 3.38
N HIS A 351 10.67 -6.97 4.26
CA HIS A 351 9.33 -7.31 4.67
C HIS A 351 8.63 -6.06 5.21
N ASP A 352 7.41 -5.79 4.77
CA ASP A 352 6.69 -4.55 5.09
C ASP A 352 6.59 -4.27 6.60
N SER A 353 6.35 -5.31 7.41
CA SER A 353 6.28 -5.18 8.88
C SER A 353 7.60 -4.83 9.56
N ARG A 354 8.72 -4.83 8.83
CA ARG A 354 10.07 -4.50 9.33
C ARG A 354 10.61 -3.21 8.73
N LEU A 355 9.74 -2.38 8.13
CA LEU A 355 10.14 -1.13 7.50
C LEU A 355 10.97 -0.24 8.43
N ASN A 356 10.50 0.01 9.64
CA ASN A 356 11.23 0.91 10.54
C ASN A 356 12.54 0.30 11.04
N ASP A 357 12.61 -1.01 11.26
CA ASP A 357 13.85 -1.71 11.60
C ASP A 357 14.86 -1.62 10.45
N TYR A 358 14.38 -1.76 9.21
CA TYR A 358 15.18 -1.68 8.00
C TYR A 358 15.82 -0.30 7.81
N PHE A 359 15.17 0.76 8.28
CA PHE A 359 15.65 2.14 8.22
C PHE A 359 16.25 2.64 9.54
N ALA A 360 16.35 1.81 10.58
CA ALA A 360 16.70 2.26 11.93
C ALA A 360 18.05 2.97 11.98
N ASP A 361 19.07 2.37 11.37
CA ASP A 361 20.43 2.92 11.28
C ASP A 361 20.45 4.24 10.47
N PHE A 362 19.80 4.24 9.30
CA PHE A 362 19.67 5.44 8.48
C PHE A 362 19.07 6.60 9.26
N ILE A 363 17.97 6.37 9.96
CA ILE A 363 17.27 7.42 10.70
C ILE A 363 18.06 7.92 11.91
N ALA A 364 18.86 7.07 12.54
CA ALA A 364 19.70 7.46 13.67
C ALA A 364 20.85 8.39 13.25
N HIS A 365 21.30 8.31 12.00
CA HIS A 365 22.54 8.95 11.54
C HIS A 365 22.39 9.88 10.33
N ALA A 366 21.26 9.86 9.63
CA ALA A 366 21.06 10.66 8.44
C ALA A 366 21.12 12.16 8.72
N THR A 367 21.89 12.85 7.89
CA THR A 367 21.88 14.30 7.78
C THR A 367 20.66 14.78 6.98
N GLU A 368 20.34 16.08 7.08
CA GLU A 368 19.29 16.69 6.24
C GLU A 368 19.52 16.42 4.74
N ARG A 369 20.78 16.47 4.29
CA ARG A 369 21.14 16.22 2.89
C ARG A 369 20.80 14.78 2.47
N GLU A 370 21.11 13.81 3.31
CA GLU A 370 20.86 12.38 3.04
C GLU A 370 19.37 12.07 3.06
N ALA A 371 18.63 12.60 4.04
CA ALA A 371 17.17 12.45 4.09
C ALA A 371 16.50 13.00 2.82
N LYS A 372 16.93 14.18 2.34
CA LYS A 372 16.46 14.76 1.07
C LYS A 372 16.83 13.91 -0.14
N ALA A 373 18.07 13.45 -0.22
CA ALA A 373 18.54 12.62 -1.33
C ALA A 373 17.78 11.28 -1.40
N PHE A 374 17.47 10.66 -0.27
CA PHE A 374 16.63 9.47 -0.23
C PHE A 374 15.20 9.75 -0.74
N ILE A 375 14.57 10.86 -0.31
CA ILE A 375 13.23 11.23 -0.78
C ILE A 375 13.22 11.56 -2.29
N GLU A 376 14.29 12.13 -2.84
CA GLU A 376 14.46 12.34 -4.28
C GLU A 376 14.69 11.02 -5.04
N CYS A 377 15.44 10.08 -4.45
CA CYS A 377 15.58 8.72 -4.98
C CYS A 377 14.23 8.00 -5.03
N LEU A 378 13.40 8.12 -3.97
CA LEU A 378 12.04 7.59 -3.94
C LEU A 378 11.18 8.10 -5.10
N TRP A 379 11.27 9.39 -5.44
CA TRP A 379 10.57 9.93 -6.61
C TRP A 379 10.99 9.23 -7.91
N ALA A 380 12.30 9.11 -8.15
CA ALA A 380 12.83 8.48 -9.35
C ALA A 380 12.41 7.00 -9.44
N VAL A 381 12.50 6.28 -8.33
CA VAL A 381 12.09 4.87 -8.23
C VAL A 381 10.59 4.72 -8.44
N ARG A 382 9.76 5.58 -7.82
CA ARG A 382 8.30 5.55 -7.99
C ARG A 382 7.89 5.84 -9.44
N TYR A 383 8.55 6.79 -10.09
CA TYR A 383 8.33 7.08 -11.52
C TYR A 383 8.61 5.83 -12.38
N GLN A 384 9.77 5.20 -12.22
CA GLN A 384 10.12 4.00 -12.99
C GLN A 384 9.20 2.80 -12.67
N PHE A 385 8.80 2.65 -11.41
CA PHE A 385 7.85 1.63 -10.99
C PHE A 385 6.50 1.81 -11.72
N ASP A 386 5.95 3.02 -11.73
CA ASP A 386 4.67 3.29 -12.40
C ASP A 386 4.71 3.27 -13.92
N LEU A 387 5.90 3.41 -14.51
CA LEU A 387 6.13 3.37 -15.95
C LEU A 387 6.29 1.93 -16.46
N TRP A 388 7.10 1.11 -15.78
CA TRP A 388 7.54 -0.19 -16.31
C TRP A 388 6.95 -1.39 -15.59
N VAL A 389 6.59 -1.26 -14.31
CA VAL A 389 6.14 -2.39 -13.50
C VAL A 389 4.65 -2.64 -13.70
N VAL A 390 4.28 -3.91 -13.89
CA VAL A 390 2.90 -4.34 -14.04
C VAL A 390 2.09 -4.04 -12.76
N LYS A 391 0.81 -3.75 -12.93
CA LYS A 391 -0.15 -3.60 -11.83
C LYS A 391 -1.40 -4.41 -12.12
N TRP A 392 -2.10 -4.81 -11.07
CA TRP A 392 -3.44 -5.38 -11.20
C TRP A 392 -4.39 -4.27 -11.65
N LEU A 393 -5.05 -4.46 -12.79
CA LEU A 393 -6.07 -3.56 -13.31
C LEU A 393 -7.41 -4.29 -13.43
N PRO A 394 -8.52 -3.64 -13.06
CA PRO A 394 -9.84 -4.26 -13.21
C PRO A 394 -10.20 -4.34 -14.69
N GLU A 395 -10.69 -5.49 -15.15
CA GLU A 395 -11.27 -5.60 -16.48
C GLU A 395 -12.54 -4.75 -16.57
N ALA A 396 -12.84 -4.19 -17.77
CA ALA A 396 -14.03 -3.36 -17.92
C ALA A 396 -15.27 -4.21 -17.60
N ASP A 397 -16.17 -3.68 -16.79
CA ASP A 397 -17.44 -4.31 -16.42
C ASP A 397 -17.32 -5.71 -15.78
N SER A 398 -16.18 -6.00 -15.13
CA SER A 398 -15.89 -7.30 -14.51
C SER A 398 -15.18 -7.14 -13.15
N GLN A 399 -15.41 -8.09 -12.24
CA GLN A 399 -14.67 -8.20 -10.98
C GLN A 399 -13.28 -8.82 -11.16
N ILE A 400 -12.91 -9.21 -12.39
CA ILE A 400 -11.62 -9.85 -12.69
C ILE A 400 -10.53 -8.78 -12.75
N TRP A 401 -9.44 -9.04 -12.03
CA TRP A 401 -8.24 -8.22 -12.07
C TRP A 401 -7.15 -8.95 -12.84
N ASN A 402 -6.52 -8.25 -13.77
CA ASN A 402 -5.44 -8.79 -14.58
C ASN A 402 -4.17 -7.99 -14.40
N LEU A 403 -3.04 -8.68 -14.35
CA LEU A 403 -1.72 -8.07 -14.27
C LEU A 403 -1.37 -7.47 -15.65
N ARG A 404 -1.20 -6.15 -15.71
CA ARG A 404 -1.06 -5.42 -16.99
C ARG A 404 -0.05 -4.28 -16.87
N GLN A 405 0.59 -3.98 -18.00
CA GLN A 405 1.31 -2.74 -18.17
C GLN A 405 0.39 -1.64 -18.69
N THR A 406 0.81 -0.40 -18.47
CA THR A 406 0.16 0.79 -18.99
C THR A 406 1.20 1.71 -19.60
N SER A 407 0.83 2.47 -20.62
CA SER A 407 1.64 3.56 -21.15
C SER A 407 1.05 4.90 -20.76
N VAL A 408 1.92 5.90 -20.61
CA VAL A 408 1.52 7.30 -20.47
C VAL A 408 1.81 8.00 -21.78
N SER A 409 0.84 8.71 -22.34
CA SER A 409 1.03 9.49 -23.56
C SER A 409 0.29 10.81 -23.50
N ARG A 410 0.71 11.77 -24.33
CA ARG A 410 -0.02 13.03 -24.46
C ARG A 410 -1.24 12.81 -25.34
N SER A 411 -2.39 13.19 -24.82
CA SER A 411 -3.68 13.12 -25.51
C SER A 411 -4.34 14.50 -25.49
N ARG A 412 -5.08 14.82 -26.56
CA ARG A 412 -5.84 16.06 -26.67
C ARG A 412 -7.22 15.87 -26.03
N SER A 413 -7.60 16.82 -25.19
CA SER A 413 -8.94 16.93 -24.59
C SER A 413 -9.52 18.32 -24.84
N ASP A 414 -10.80 18.52 -24.54
CA ASP A 414 -11.49 19.81 -24.72
C ASP A 414 -10.80 20.95 -23.97
N ASN A 415 -10.16 20.64 -22.83
CA ASN A 415 -9.42 21.60 -22.00
C ASN A 415 -7.92 21.72 -22.36
N GLY A 416 -7.49 21.12 -23.48
CA GLY A 416 -6.11 21.13 -23.98
C GLY A 416 -5.41 19.78 -23.87
N TRP A 417 -4.07 19.80 -23.97
CA TRP A 417 -3.25 18.59 -23.82
C TRP A 417 -3.26 18.08 -22.39
N ARG A 418 -3.25 16.75 -22.23
CA ARG A 418 -3.10 16.07 -20.94
C ARG A 418 -2.22 14.83 -21.08
N LEU A 419 -1.58 14.44 -19.98
CA LEU A 419 -1.05 13.08 -19.83
C LEU A 419 -2.23 12.13 -19.58
N ALA A 420 -2.38 11.16 -20.47
CA ALA A 420 -3.40 10.11 -20.42
C ALA A 420 -2.71 8.75 -20.32
N ARG A 421 -3.36 7.83 -19.60
CA ARG A 421 -2.86 6.50 -19.37
C ARG A 421 -3.69 5.47 -20.13
N THR A 422 -3.02 4.60 -20.87
CA THR A 422 -3.65 3.57 -21.71
C THR A 422 -3.15 2.19 -21.29
N ARG A 423 -4.04 1.20 -21.30
CA ARG A 423 -3.68 -0.19 -21.03
C ARG A 423 -2.96 -0.78 -22.24
N LEU A 424 -1.87 -1.49 -21.99
CA LEU A 424 -1.16 -2.20 -23.05
C LEU A 424 -1.70 -3.62 -23.18
N GLU A 425 -1.63 -4.15 -24.41
CA GLU A 425 -1.76 -5.58 -24.64
C GLU A 425 -0.64 -6.34 -23.94
N SER A 426 -0.76 -7.66 -23.84
CA SER A 426 0.32 -8.45 -23.26
C SER A 426 1.59 -8.31 -24.07
N SER A 427 2.64 -7.87 -23.40
CA SER A 427 3.98 -7.76 -23.94
C SER A 427 4.86 -8.85 -23.34
N ASP A 428 6.02 -9.08 -23.96
CA ASP A 428 7.03 -9.98 -23.40
C ASP A 428 7.42 -9.53 -21.98
N LEU A 429 7.56 -8.21 -21.77
CA LEU A 429 7.83 -7.61 -20.47
C LEU A 429 6.74 -7.93 -19.44
N SER A 430 5.46 -7.85 -19.81
CA SER A 430 4.36 -8.15 -18.88
C SER A 430 4.28 -9.63 -18.54
N GLN A 431 4.57 -10.52 -19.51
CA GLN A 431 4.58 -11.97 -19.26
C GLN A 431 5.73 -12.37 -18.33
N LEU A 432 6.94 -11.84 -18.54
CA LEU A 432 8.08 -12.14 -17.67
C LEU A 432 7.89 -11.62 -16.24
N GLN A 433 7.31 -10.41 -16.09
CA GLN A 433 6.94 -9.91 -14.76
C GLN A 433 5.88 -10.78 -14.09
N SER A 434 4.94 -11.36 -14.85
CA SER A 434 3.98 -12.34 -14.31
C SER A 434 4.69 -13.59 -13.78
N VAL A 435 5.70 -14.11 -14.50
CA VAL A 435 6.53 -15.23 -13.99
C VAL A 435 7.10 -14.86 -12.63
N ARG A 436 7.87 -13.77 -12.53
CA ARG A 436 8.49 -13.32 -11.26
C ARG A 436 7.46 -13.11 -10.15
N ASN A 437 6.32 -12.51 -10.48
CA ASN A 437 5.26 -12.22 -9.51
C ASN A 437 4.66 -13.51 -8.91
N PHE A 438 4.53 -14.59 -9.68
CA PHE A 438 3.90 -15.82 -9.23
C PHE A 438 4.87 -16.88 -8.69
N THR A 439 6.13 -16.89 -9.11
CA THR A 439 7.12 -17.92 -8.73
C THR A 439 8.29 -17.39 -7.91
N GLY A 440 8.55 -16.08 -7.93
CA GLY A 440 9.56 -15.46 -7.07
C GLY A 440 9.12 -15.39 -5.61
N GLU A 441 10.00 -14.87 -4.76
CA GLU A 441 9.69 -14.61 -3.35
C GLU A 441 8.62 -13.51 -3.24
N ARG A 442 7.35 -13.93 -3.20
CA ARG A 442 6.18 -13.06 -3.34
C ARG A 442 6.13 -11.92 -2.32
N SER A 443 6.70 -12.13 -1.13
CA SER A 443 6.72 -11.16 -0.04
C SER A 443 7.70 -10.00 -0.27
N ALA A 444 8.76 -10.21 -1.06
CA ALA A 444 9.85 -9.25 -1.18
C ALA A 444 10.12 -8.80 -2.62
N GLN A 445 9.75 -9.59 -3.64
CA GLN A 445 9.91 -9.25 -5.06
C GLN A 445 11.33 -8.72 -5.41
N TYR A 446 12.38 -9.40 -4.93
CA TYR A 446 13.76 -8.89 -4.97
C TYR A 446 14.24 -8.42 -6.35
N TRP A 447 13.76 -9.04 -7.44
CA TRP A 447 14.06 -8.64 -8.82
C TRP A 447 13.78 -7.16 -9.11
N LEU A 448 12.86 -6.52 -8.37
CA LEU A 448 12.56 -5.09 -8.49
C LEU A 448 13.77 -4.21 -8.15
N THR A 449 14.65 -4.64 -7.26
CA THR A 449 15.78 -3.83 -6.80
C THR A 449 16.79 -3.55 -7.94
N PRO A 450 17.40 -4.57 -8.59
CA PRO A 450 18.29 -4.34 -9.72
C PRO A 450 17.53 -3.78 -10.93
N PHE A 451 16.26 -4.15 -11.12
CA PHE A 451 15.46 -3.67 -12.23
C PHE A 451 15.19 -2.16 -12.14
N LEU A 452 14.64 -1.69 -11.02
CA LEU A 452 14.37 -0.27 -10.81
C LEU A 452 15.65 0.55 -10.72
N GLY A 453 16.71 0.02 -10.09
CA GLY A 453 17.99 0.70 -10.02
C GLY A 453 18.63 0.94 -11.38
N ALA A 454 18.64 -0.06 -12.27
CA ALA A 454 19.14 0.09 -13.64
C ALA A 454 18.29 1.08 -14.47
N LEU A 455 16.96 1.09 -14.26
CA LEU A 455 16.05 2.04 -14.91
C LEU A 455 16.26 3.48 -14.43
N VAL A 456 16.48 3.68 -13.12
CA VAL A 456 16.81 4.99 -12.53
C VAL A 456 18.16 5.49 -13.04
N ALA A 457 19.15 4.61 -13.16
CA ALA A 457 20.46 4.92 -13.76
C ALA A 457 20.38 5.22 -15.27
N GLY A 458 19.26 4.92 -15.92
CA GLY A 458 19.02 5.18 -17.33
C GLY A 458 19.70 4.18 -18.28
N GLU A 459 20.02 2.98 -17.80
CA GLU A 459 20.66 1.90 -18.57
C GLU A 459 19.75 1.35 -19.68
N ALA A 460 18.44 1.42 -19.49
CA ALA A 460 17.44 0.98 -20.47
C ALA A 460 16.32 2.02 -20.61
N LYS A 461 16.00 2.39 -21.85
CA LYS A 461 14.99 3.44 -22.15
C LYS A 461 13.92 2.97 -23.14
N THR A 462 14.22 1.99 -23.98
CA THR A 462 13.27 1.43 -24.95
C THR A 462 12.64 0.15 -24.43
N GLN A 463 11.44 -0.20 -24.90
CA GLN A 463 10.76 -1.44 -24.51
C GLN A 463 11.67 -2.67 -24.70
N THR A 464 12.41 -2.74 -25.82
CA THR A 464 13.34 -3.84 -26.11
C THR A 464 14.49 -3.92 -25.11
N GLN A 465 15.10 -2.77 -24.75
CA GLN A 465 16.17 -2.72 -23.75
C GLN A 465 15.66 -3.13 -22.36
N VAL A 466 14.45 -2.70 -21.99
CA VAL A 466 13.86 -3.03 -20.69
C VAL A 466 13.48 -4.51 -20.60
N VAL A 467 13.00 -5.12 -21.71
CA VAL A 467 12.80 -6.57 -21.78
C VAL A 467 14.12 -7.31 -21.58
N ALA A 468 15.16 -6.96 -22.33
CA ALA A 468 16.48 -7.61 -22.22
C ALA A 468 17.09 -7.45 -20.82
N LEU A 469 16.92 -6.28 -20.19
CA LEU A 469 17.31 -6.03 -18.81
C LEU A 469 16.62 -7.01 -17.84
N LEU A 470 15.30 -7.17 -17.95
CA LEU A 470 14.55 -8.06 -17.06
C LEU A 470 14.86 -9.54 -17.34
N GLU A 471 15.04 -9.93 -18.61
CA GLU A 471 15.47 -11.30 -18.99
C GLU A 471 16.80 -11.66 -18.34
N ARG A 472 17.79 -10.77 -18.43
CA ARG A 472 19.08 -10.94 -17.76
C ARG A 472 18.93 -11.08 -16.25
N ILE A 473 18.18 -10.19 -15.60
CA ILE A 473 17.96 -10.24 -14.15
C ILE A 473 17.25 -11.55 -13.75
N ASP A 474 16.20 -11.95 -14.47
CA ASP A 474 15.47 -13.19 -14.18
C ASP A 474 16.36 -14.42 -14.33
N ASN A 475 17.14 -14.51 -15.42
CA ASN A 475 18.05 -15.63 -15.68
C ASN A 475 19.15 -15.74 -14.62
N GLN A 476 19.78 -14.62 -14.24
CA GLN A 476 20.83 -14.66 -13.22
C GLN A 476 20.24 -14.98 -11.83
N LEU A 477 19.07 -14.44 -11.50
CA LEU A 477 18.40 -14.76 -10.23
C LEU A 477 17.89 -16.20 -10.16
N SER A 478 17.45 -16.81 -11.26
CA SER A 478 17.00 -18.21 -11.26
C SER A 478 18.14 -19.22 -11.14
N LEU A 479 19.37 -18.78 -11.43
CA LEU A 479 20.59 -19.58 -11.30
C LEU A 479 21.36 -19.28 -10.01
N ALA A 480 20.97 -18.27 -9.23
CA ALA A 480 21.64 -17.90 -7.99
C ALA A 480 21.67 -19.06 -6.97
N LYS A 481 22.85 -19.33 -6.41
CA LYS A 481 23.05 -20.24 -5.26
C LYS A 481 22.90 -19.51 -3.93
N ASP A 482 23.26 -18.24 -3.90
CA ASP A 482 23.04 -17.34 -2.76
C ASP A 482 21.55 -17.03 -2.62
N SER A 483 21.13 -16.42 -1.50
CA SER A 483 19.72 -16.07 -1.39
C SER A 483 19.36 -15.00 -2.41
N GLN A 484 18.08 -14.96 -2.79
CA GLN A 484 17.56 -13.96 -3.73
C GLN A 484 17.81 -12.53 -3.26
N LYS A 485 17.96 -12.28 -1.95
CA LYS A 485 18.28 -10.96 -1.42
C LYS A 485 19.69 -10.54 -1.77
N GLU A 486 20.69 -11.37 -1.44
CA GLU A 486 22.11 -11.06 -1.71
C GLU A 486 22.36 -10.96 -3.22
N ALA A 487 21.92 -11.96 -3.99
CA ALA A 487 22.06 -11.94 -5.45
C ALA A 487 21.40 -10.70 -6.08
N SER A 488 20.24 -10.28 -5.57
CA SER A 488 19.57 -9.07 -6.03
C SER A 488 20.35 -7.78 -5.77
N PHE A 489 21.05 -7.66 -4.64
CA PHE A 489 21.87 -6.48 -4.37
C PHE A 489 23.16 -6.53 -5.18
N ALA A 490 23.79 -7.71 -5.28
CA ALA A 490 24.97 -7.92 -6.09
C ALA A 490 24.72 -7.51 -7.56
N LEU A 491 23.58 -7.91 -8.13
CA LEU A 491 23.15 -7.45 -9.46
C LEU A 491 23.00 -5.93 -9.56
N LEU A 492 22.43 -5.27 -8.55
CA LEU A 492 22.28 -3.82 -8.53
C LEU A 492 23.65 -3.12 -8.44
N ALA A 493 24.56 -3.66 -7.65
CA ALA A 493 25.90 -3.13 -7.42
C ALA A 493 26.89 -3.46 -8.54
N GLY A 494 26.57 -4.42 -9.42
CA GLY A 494 27.48 -4.94 -10.44
C GLY A 494 28.56 -5.85 -9.85
N HIS A 495 28.26 -6.55 -8.76
CA HIS A 495 29.14 -7.53 -8.12
C HIS A 495 28.80 -8.95 -8.58
N ASP A 496 29.81 -9.81 -8.61
CA ASP A 496 29.64 -11.24 -8.89
C ASP A 496 29.02 -11.97 -7.68
N PHE A 497 28.25 -13.02 -7.95
CA PHE A 497 27.68 -13.92 -6.95
C PHE A 497 27.62 -15.35 -7.50
N ALA A 498 27.48 -16.33 -6.61
CA ALA A 498 27.57 -17.72 -7.00
C ALA A 498 26.32 -18.16 -7.78
N MET A 499 26.52 -18.73 -8.97
CA MET A 499 25.44 -19.28 -9.81
C MET A 499 25.67 -20.78 -10.08
N ARG A 500 24.58 -21.53 -10.29
CA ARG A 500 24.63 -22.85 -10.90
C ARG A 500 24.58 -22.69 -12.43
N GLY A 501 25.30 -23.55 -13.15
CA GLY A 501 25.26 -23.51 -14.62
C GLY A 501 23.89 -23.95 -15.15
N ILE A 502 23.48 -23.42 -16.30
CA ILE A 502 22.22 -23.82 -16.95
C ILE A 502 22.19 -25.32 -17.25
N ASP A 503 23.34 -25.93 -17.59
CA ASP A 503 23.44 -27.37 -17.84
C ASP A 503 22.99 -28.22 -16.64
N ALA A 504 23.30 -27.79 -15.41
CA ALA A 504 22.85 -28.49 -14.21
C ALA A 504 21.31 -28.45 -14.08
N VAL A 505 20.69 -27.33 -14.45
CA VAL A 505 19.21 -27.23 -14.50
C VAL A 505 18.65 -28.16 -15.56
N ILE A 506 19.26 -28.18 -16.75
CA ILE A 506 18.82 -29.02 -17.85
C ILE A 506 18.92 -30.50 -17.45
N ASP A 507 19.97 -30.89 -16.74
CA ASP A 507 20.10 -32.25 -16.20
C ASP A 507 19.02 -32.56 -15.16
N ASP A 508 18.74 -31.65 -14.22
CA ASP A 508 17.63 -31.79 -13.26
C ASP A 508 16.27 -31.97 -13.96
N LEU A 509 16.04 -31.29 -15.08
CA LEU A 509 14.80 -31.33 -15.86
C LEU A 509 14.68 -32.58 -16.76
N LYS A 510 15.77 -33.33 -16.99
CA LYS A 510 15.73 -34.64 -17.64
C LYS A 510 15.19 -35.72 -16.71
N GLU A 511 15.49 -35.61 -15.42
CA GLU A 511 15.05 -36.58 -14.41
C GLU A 511 13.52 -36.60 -14.24
N PRO A 512 12.90 -37.78 -14.03
CA PRO A 512 11.44 -37.92 -13.90
C PRO A 512 10.95 -37.49 -12.51
N ASN A 513 11.02 -36.20 -12.22
CA ASN A 513 10.70 -35.65 -10.91
C ASN A 513 9.20 -35.49 -10.67
N GLY A 514 8.35 -35.59 -11.70
CA GLY A 514 6.90 -35.56 -11.56
C GLY A 514 6.42 -34.23 -10.97
N THR A 515 5.56 -34.30 -9.96
CA THR A 515 5.03 -33.12 -9.27
C THR A 515 6.06 -32.38 -8.40
N ARG A 516 7.31 -32.85 -8.32
CA ARG A 516 8.40 -32.22 -7.54
C ARG A 516 9.17 -31.16 -8.33
N PHE A 517 8.94 -31.02 -9.64
CA PHE A 517 9.56 -29.95 -10.42
C PHE A 517 9.19 -28.57 -9.86
N GLU A 518 10.16 -27.66 -9.81
CA GLU A 518 9.90 -26.29 -9.39
C GLU A 518 8.95 -25.61 -10.38
N HIS A 519 7.90 -24.97 -9.84
CA HIS A 519 6.92 -24.25 -10.66
C HIS A 519 7.54 -23.12 -11.51
N TYR A 520 8.70 -22.59 -11.09
CA TYR A 520 9.45 -21.60 -11.86
C TYR A 520 9.76 -22.09 -13.28
N TRP A 521 10.25 -23.31 -13.45
CA TRP A 521 10.67 -23.81 -14.78
C TRP A 521 9.50 -24.01 -15.73
N PHE A 522 8.32 -24.39 -15.24
CA PHE A 522 7.12 -24.40 -16.07
C PHE A 522 6.74 -22.99 -16.52
N GLN A 523 6.68 -22.03 -15.59
CA GLN A 523 6.29 -20.66 -15.91
C GLN A 523 7.32 -19.93 -16.78
N LYS A 524 8.61 -20.20 -16.57
CA LYS A 524 9.70 -19.72 -17.41
C LYS A 524 9.59 -20.29 -18.83
N LEU A 525 9.27 -21.57 -18.97
CA LEU A 525 9.02 -22.18 -20.28
C LEU A 525 7.80 -21.56 -20.98
N GLU A 526 6.71 -21.30 -20.26
CA GLU A 526 5.57 -20.55 -20.83
C GLU A 526 5.99 -19.17 -21.34
N TYR A 527 6.86 -18.47 -20.62
CA TYR A 527 7.45 -17.21 -21.10
C TYR A 527 8.32 -17.40 -22.34
N ILE A 528 9.17 -18.41 -22.38
CA ILE A 528 10.04 -18.67 -23.54
C ILE A 528 9.20 -19.01 -24.78
N LEU A 529 8.19 -19.88 -24.64
CA LEU A 529 7.25 -20.19 -25.72
C LEU A 529 6.49 -18.95 -26.19
N TRP A 530 6.13 -18.05 -25.27
CA TRP A 530 5.56 -16.75 -25.62
C TRP A 530 6.57 -15.89 -26.38
N ARG A 531 7.79 -15.72 -25.86
CA ARG A 531 8.84 -14.89 -26.46
C ARG A 531 9.17 -15.33 -27.88
N GLU A 532 9.23 -16.65 -28.08
CA GLU A 532 9.55 -17.32 -29.33
C GLU A 532 8.30 -17.66 -30.17
N ARG A 533 7.11 -17.15 -29.82
CA ARG A 533 5.83 -17.50 -30.45
C ARG A 533 5.82 -17.41 -31.98
N SER A 534 6.62 -16.50 -32.56
CA SER A 534 6.76 -16.34 -34.01
C SER A 534 7.46 -17.52 -34.70
N ARG A 535 8.21 -18.36 -33.97
CA ARG A 535 8.79 -19.62 -34.49
C ARG A 535 7.72 -20.70 -34.73
N PHE A 536 6.53 -20.53 -34.15
CA PHE A 536 5.50 -21.57 -34.10
C PHE A 536 4.24 -21.14 -34.86
N GLY A 537 4.10 -21.62 -36.10
CA GLY A 537 2.96 -21.29 -36.96
C GLY A 537 1.62 -21.92 -36.55
N PHE A 538 1.60 -22.79 -35.54
CA PHE A 538 0.38 -23.47 -35.07
C PHE A 538 -0.38 -22.70 -33.99
N TYR A 539 0.18 -21.60 -33.46
CA TYR A 539 -0.53 -20.80 -32.49
C TYR A 539 -1.62 -19.95 -33.16
N ASP A 540 -2.83 -20.04 -32.63
CA ASP A 540 -3.94 -19.19 -32.99
C ASP A 540 -3.72 -17.76 -32.48
N ALA A 541 -3.81 -16.79 -33.39
CA ALA A 541 -3.55 -15.40 -33.09
C ALA A 541 -4.52 -14.81 -32.04
N SER A 542 -5.80 -15.21 -32.08
CA SER A 542 -6.81 -14.72 -31.14
C SER A 542 -6.61 -15.29 -29.74
N LYS A 543 -6.29 -16.58 -29.62
CA LYS A 543 -5.99 -17.24 -28.35
C LYS A 543 -4.69 -16.73 -27.74
N LEU A 544 -3.66 -16.48 -28.56
CA LEU A 544 -2.43 -15.82 -28.12
C LEU A 544 -2.70 -14.40 -27.60
N ALA A 545 -3.48 -13.59 -28.32
CA ALA A 545 -3.84 -12.24 -27.89
C ALA A 545 -4.55 -12.23 -26.52
N ALA A 546 -5.32 -13.28 -26.20
CA ALA A 546 -5.98 -13.47 -24.91
C ALA A 546 -5.10 -14.14 -23.83
N TYR A 547 -4.01 -14.82 -24.20
CA TYR A 547 -3.21 -15.63 -23.28
C TYR A 547 -2.40 -14.80 -22.27
N ARG A 548 -2.48 -15.18 -20.99
CA ARG A 548 -1.74 -14.55 -19.89
C ARG A 548 -1.11 -15.63 -19.02
N ILE A 549 0.12 -15.42 -18.60
CA ILE A 549 0.70 -16.16 -17.49
C ILE A 549 -0.05 -15.76 -16.21
N THR A 550 -0.61 -16.74 -15.52
CA THR A 550 -1.42 -16.56 -14.30
C THR A 550 -0.89 -17.41 -13.15
N SER A 551 -1.37 -17.16 -11.94
CA SER A 551 -1.02 -17.98 -10.77
C SER A 551 -1.55 -19.41 -10.94
N LYS A 552 -0.62 -20.34 -11.13
CA LYS A 552 -0.88 -21.77 -11.29
C LYS A 552 0.01 -22.56 -10.35
N ASN A 553 -0.53 -23.64 -9.82
CA ASN A 553 0.13 -24.45 -8.80
C ASN A 553 -0.22 -25.94 -8.90
N SER A 554 -0.86 -26.36 -10.00
CA SER A 554 -1.28 -27.74 -10.20
C SER A 554 -0.53 -28.31 -11.40
N VAL A 555 0.32 -29.30 -11.15
CA VAL A 555 0.99 -30.05 -12.21
C VAL A 555 0.02 -31.09 -12.74
N GLU A 556 -0.22 -31.06 -14.04
CA GLU A 556 -1.10 -31.98 -14.76
C GLU A 556 -0.28 -32.89 -15.68
N HIS A 557 -0.65 -34.16 -15.68
CA HIS A 557 -0.08 -35.19 -16.55
C HIS A 557 -0.89 -35.23 -17.86
N VAL A 558 -0.26 -34.93 -18.99
CA VAL A 558 -0.96 -34.91 -20.29
C VAL A 558 -1.44 -36.33 -20.63
N HIS A 559 -0.52 -37.30 -20.65
CA HIS A 559 -0.91 -38.70 -20.48
C HIS A 559 -1.18 -38.96 -19.00
N PRO A 560 -2.42 -39.25 -18.59
CA PRO A 560 -2.79 -39.38 -17.18
C PRO A 560 -2.16 -40.61 -16.51
N GLN A 561 -2.08 -40.58 -15.17
CA GLN A 561 -1.57 -41.69 -14.35
C GLN A 561 -2.54 -42.88 -14.33
N ARG A 562 -3.84 -42.61 -14.42
CA ARG A 562 -4.91 -43.60 -14.51
C ARG A 562 -5.76 -43.26 -15.71
N GLU A 563 -5.32 -43.70 -16.88
CA GLU A 563 -5.97 -43.44 -18.15
C GLU A 563 -7.34 -44.16 -18.21
N GLU A 564 -8.34 -43.50 -18.81
CA GLU A 564 -9.75 -43.95 -18.77
C GLU A 564 -10.00 -45.30 -19.48
N PHE A 565 -9.11 -45.70 -20.39
CA PHE A 565 -9.11 -46.98 -21.12
C PHE A 565 -8.01 -47.96 -20.64
N GLY A 566 -7.24 -47.60 -19.60
CA GLY A 566 -6.28 -48.49 -18.94
C GLY A 566 -4.88 -48.57 -19.60
N VAL A 567 -4.52 -47.59 -20.44
CA VAL A 567 -3.15 -47.51 -20.98
C VAL A 567 -2.20 -46.99 -19.90
N GLU A 568 -1.12 -47.73 -19.62
CA GLU A 568 -0.13 -47.35 -18.61
C GLU A 568 1.20 -46.93 -19.24
N LEU A 569 1.81 -45.87 -18.70
CA LEU A 569 3.17 -45.45 -19.03
C LEU A 569 4.13 -45.79 -17.88
N ALA A 570 5.35 -46.19 -18.24
CA ALA A 570 6.42 -46.33 -17.27
C ALA A 570 6.70 -44.98 -16.58
N LYS A 571 6.98 -45.02 -15.28
CA LYS A 571 7.14 -43.82 -14.44
C LYS A 571 8.16 -42.81 -14.99
N VAL A 572 9.22 -43.31 -15.64
CA VAL A 572 10.26 -42.49 -16.27
C VAL A 572 9.71 -41.54 -17.35
N HIS A 573 8.70 -41.96 -18.11
CA HIS A 573 8.05 -41.12 -19.14
C HIS A 573 6.84 -40.39 -18.58
N LEU A 574 6.08 -41.03 -17.69
CA LEU A 574 4.89 -40.45 -17.03
C LEU A 574 5.24 -39.17 -16.25
N ASP A 575 6.29 -39.23 -15.42
CA ASP A 575 6.77 -38.15 -14.56
C ASP A 575 7.84 -37.27 -15.23
N SER A 576 8.06 -37.44 -16.54
CA SER A 576 9.02 -36.64 -17.33
C SER A 576 8.52 -35.22 -17.52
N PHE A 577 9.45 -34.26 -17.62
CA PHE A 577 9.07 -32.87 -17.92
C PHE A 577 8.34 -32.75 -19.27
N GLY A 578 8.58 -33.65 -20.23
CA GLY A 578 7.89 -33.69 -21.52
C GLY A 578 6.38 -33.92 -21.41
N ASN A 579 5.93 -34.75 -20.46
CA ASN A 579 4.54 -35.13 -20.27
C ASN A 579 3.76 -34.22 -19.30
N LEU A 580 4.44 -33.25 -18.65
CA LEU A 580 3.84 -32.45 -17.58
C LEU A 580 3.61 -31.01 -18.00
N VAL A 581 2.52 -30.42 -17.51
CA VAL A 581 2.17 -29.01 -17.70
C VAL A 581 1.70 -28.39 -16.39
N LEU A 582 1.84 -27.08 -16.24
CA LEU A 582 1.34 -26.36 -15.07
C LEU A 582 0.01 -25.67 -15.40
N LEU A 583 -1.01 -25.96 -14.61
CA LEU A 583 -2.39 -25.50 -14.77
C LEU A 583 -2.96 -24.96 -13.46
N SER A 584 -4.12 -24.30 -13.54
CA SER A 584 -4.93 -24.00 -12.36
C SER A 584 -5.58 -25.30 -11.83
N PRO A 585 -5.97 -25.36 -10.54
CA PRO A 585 -6.65 -26.53 -9.99
C PRO A 585 -7.95 -26.89 -10.72
N GLY A 586 -8.70 -25.88 -11.21
CA GLY A 586 -9.92 -26.10 -11.98
C GLY A 586 -9.65 -26.68 -13.37
N GLU A 587 -8.65 -26.16 -14.10
CA GLU A 587 -8.22 -26.71 -15.39
C GLU A 587 -7.69 -28.14 -15.22
N ASN A 588 -6.87 -28.39 -14.20
CA ASN A 588 -6.38 -29.73 -13.90
C ASN A 588 -7.53 -30.70 -13.60
N SER A 589 -8.49 -30.29 -12.77
CA SER A 589 -9.67 -31.11 -12.45
C SER A 589 -10.51 -31.42 -13.69
N SER A 590 -10.58 -30.51 -14.66
CA SER A 590 -11.30 -30.73 -15.92
C SER A 590 -10.63 -31.78 -16.82
N TYR A 591 -9.29 -31.83 -16.82
CA TYR A 591 -8.51 -32.76 -17.65
C TYR A 591 -8.28 -34.11 -16.98
N SER A 592 -7.78 -34.14 -15.74
CA SER A 592 -7.72 -35.31 -14.86
C SER A 592 -7.34 -36.61 -15.62
N ASN A 593 -8.16 -37.65 -15.50
CA ASN A 593 -7.95 -38.99 -16.09
C ASN A 593 -8.40 -39.14 -17.55
N GLN A 594 -8.80 -38.06 -18.23
CA GLN A 594 -9.22 -38.13 -19.63
C GLN A 594 -8.09 -38.66 -20.53
N SER A 595 -8.44 -39.38 -21.60
CA SER A 595 -7.49 -39.73 -22.66
C SER A 595 -6.90 -38.47 -23.30
N VAL A 596 -5.67 -38.56 -23.83
CA VAL A 596 -4.97 -37.42 -24.45
C VAL A 596 -5.78 -36.83 -25.61
N GLY A 597 -6.47 -37.67 -26.38
CA GLY A 597 -7.34 -37.25 -27.48
C GLY A 597 -8.50 -36.37 -26.99
N LYS A 598 -9.14 -36.75 -25.87
CA LYS A 598 -10.22 -35.97 -25.25
C LYS A 598 -9.72 -34.65 -24.68
N LYS A 599 -8.59 -34.65 -23.95
CA LYS A 599 -7.94 -33.42 -23.47
C LYS A 599 -7.64 -32.44 -24.60
N ARG A 600 -7.19 -32.96 -25.75
CA ARG A 600 -6.89 -32.17 -26.96
C ARG A 600 -8.12 -31.50 -27.53
N GLU A 601 -9.25 -32.21 -27.65
CA GLU A 601 -10.49 -31.61 -28.17
C GLU A 601 -11.08 -30.59 -27.19
N ASP A 602 -11.09 -30.90 -25.89
CA ASP A 602 -11.49 -29.95 -24.84
C ASP A 602 -10.62 -28.68 -24.87
N PHE A 603 -9.30 -28.82 -25.05
CA PHE A 603 -8.38 -27.70 -25.19
C PHE A 603 -8.65 -26.85 -26.45
N LYS A 604 -8.90 -27.48 -27.60
CA LYS A 604 -9.22 -26.77 -28.85
C LYS A 604 -10.52 -25.98 -28.74
N GLY A 605 -11.50 -26.49 -28.01
CA GLY A 605 -12.79 -25.82 -27.79
C GLY A 605 -12.71 -24.54 -26.94
N LYS A 606 -11.64 -24.35 -26.15
CA LYS A 606 -11.52 -23.19 -25.25
C LYS A 606 -11.22 -21.89 -25.99
N PRO A 607 -11.78 -20.74 -25.55
CA PRO A 607 -11.60 -19.44 -26.20
C PRO A 607 -10.20 -18.82 -25.99
N ARG A 608 -9.41 -19.37 -25.06
CA ARG A 608 -8.03 -18.96 -24.78
C ARG A 608 -7.19 -20.21 -24.50
N TYR A 609 -5.88 -20.09 -24.67
CA TYR A 609 -4.97 -21.15 -24.24
C TYR A 609 -4.92 -21.24 -22.72
N ASP A 610 -5.05 -22.46 -22.19
CA ASP A 610 -4.73 -22.70 -20.79
C ASP A 610 -3.22 -22.65 -20.59
N SER A 611 -2.43 -23.27 -21.49
CA SER A 611 -0.97 -23.29 -21.47
C SER A 611 -0.45 -23.29 -22.90
N LEU A 612 0.64 -22.54 -23.14
CA LEU A 612 1.36 -22.56 -24.41
C LEU A 612 2.09 -23.89 -24.60
N LYS A 613 2.61 -24.48 -23.52
CA LYS A 613 3.16 -25.84 -23.58
C LYS A 613 2.11 -26.87 -23.99
N LEU A 614 0.88 -26.80 -23.46
CA LEU A 614 -0.22 -27.65 -23.94
C LEU A 614 -0.54 -27.41 -25.41
N ALA A 615 -0.60 -26.15 -25.86
CA ALA A 615 -0.78 -25.85 -27.28
C ALA A 615 0.35 -26.43 -28.15
N HIS A 616 1.59 -26.38 -27.66
CA HIS A 616 2.74 -26.99 -28.34
C HIS A 616 2.56 -28.52 -28.44
N ILE A 617 2.18 -29.18 -27.35
CA ILE A 617 1.91 -30.63 -27.31
C ILE A 617 0.78 -31.02 -28.28
N PHE A 618 -0.33 -30.29 -28.25
CA PHE A 618 -1.52 -30.60 -29.05
C PHE A 618 -1.47 -30.12 -30.50
N SER A 619 -0.39 -29.45 -30.91
CA SER A 619 -0.19 -29.00 -32.29
C SER A 619 0.21 -30.11 -33.27
N GLY A 620 0.61 -31.29 -32.75
CA GLY A 620 0.92 -32.46 -33.57
C GLY A 620 -0.25 -32.94 -34.43
N LYS A 621 0.04 -33.67 -35.52
CA LYS A 621 -1.00 -34.28 -36.37
C LYS A 621 -1.94 -35.14 -35.52
N ALA A 622 -3.24 -35.10 -35.81
CA ALA A 622 -4.26 -35.79 -35.01
C ALA A 622 -4.02 -37.30 -34.86
N GLU A 623 -3.32 -37.89 -35.85
CA GLU A 623 -2.94 -39.31 -35.98
C GLU A 623 -1.68 -39.71 -35.19
N MET A 624 -0.89 -38.75 -34.69
CA MET A 624 0.25 -39.09 -33.82
C MET A 624 -0.28 -39.30 -32.40
N GLU A 625 -0.14 -40.54 -31.91
CA GLU A 625 -0.39 -40.87 -30.52
C GLU A 625 0.62 -40.16 -29.61
N TRP A 626 0.17 -39.72 -28.43
CA TRP A 626 1.03 -39.13 -27.42
C TRP A 626 1.71 -40.26 -26.63
N ASP A 627 2.66 -40.91 -27.31
CA ASP A 627 3.40 -42.07 -26.86
C ASP A 627 4.78 -41.71 -26.26
N VAL A 628 5.54 -42.73 -25.86
CA VAL A 628 6.89 -42.57 -25.30
C VAL A 628 7.81 -41.77 -26.23
N PRO A 629 7.97 -42.11 -27.53
CA PRO A 629 8.73 -41.30 -28.47
C PRO A 629 8.28 -39.84 -28.58
N ALA A 630 6.97 -39.57 -28.56
CA ALA A 630 6.45 -38.21 -28.60
C ALA A 630 6.80 -37.42 -27.34
N ILE A 631 6.66 -38.03 -26.17
CA ILE A 631 7.00 -37.45 -24.87
C ILE A 631 8.50 -37.11 -24.80
N ASP A 632 9.37 -38.04 -25.18
CA ASP A 632 10.83 -37.86 -25.12
C ASP A 632 11.29 -36.78 -26.12
N ARG A 633 10.73 -36.77 -27.35
CA ARG A 633 10.98 -35.69 -28.32
C ARG A 633 10.55 -34.34 -27.80
N HIS A 634 9.36 -34.26 -27.18
CA HIS A 634 8.86 -33.02 -26.63
C HIS A 634 9.72 -32.52 -25.46
N GLN A 635 10.14 -33.42 -24.55
CA GLN A 635 11.08 -33.07 -23.49
C GLN A 635 12.36 -32.46 -24.08
N ALA A 636 12.99 -33.14 -25.04
CA ALA A 636 14.20 -32.66 -25.70
C ALA A 636 14.01 -31.26 -26.33
N GLN A 637 12.90 -31.03 -27.04
CA GLN A 637 12.58 -29.73 -27.62
C GLN A 637 12.44 -28.61 -26.56
N MET A 638 11.74 -28.88 -25.46
CA MET A 638 11.55 -27.89 -24.39
C MET A 638 12.87 -27.56 -23.69
N LEU A 639 13.72 -28.56 -23.45
CA LEU A 639 15.04 -28.35 -22.85
C LEU A 639 15.97 -27.55 -23.76
N VAL A 640 15.93 -27.79 -25.07
CA VAL A 640 16.67 -26.99 -26.06
C VAL A 640 16.23 -25.53 -26.03
N LEU A 641 14.92 -25.26 -26.00
CA LEU A 641 14.41 -23.88 -25.91
C LEU A 641 14.86 -23.17 -24.63
N ILE A 642 14.86 -23.87 -23.50
CA ILE A 642 15.37 -23.32 -22.23
C ILE A 642 16.86 -23.01 -22.37
N LYS A 643 17.68 -23.95 -22.86
CA LYS A 643 19.12 -23.76 -23.02
C LYS A 643 19.45 -22.61 -23.97
N GLU A 644 18.83 -22.59 -25.16
CA GLU A 644 18.99 -21.50 -26.15
C GLU A 644 18.71 -20.13 -25.54
N HIS A 645 17.67 -20.01 -24.71
CA HIS A 645 17.29 -18.74 -24.09
C HIS A 645 18.34 -18.21 -23.09
N TYR A 646 18.99 -19.10 -22.33
CA TYR A 646 20.04 -18.71 -21.38
C TYR A 646 21.37 -18.44 -22.09
N ASP A 647 21.74 -19.27 -23.07
CA ASP A 647 22.95 -19.08 -23.88
C ASP A 647 22.92 -17.76 -24.65
N ALA A 648 21.76 -17.40 -25.24
CA ALA A 648 21.58 -16.13 -25.96
C ALA A 648 21.66 -14.89 -25.05
N ALA A 649 21.34 -15.02 -23.76
CA ALA A 649 21.40 -13.94 -22.79
C ALA A 649 22.82 -13.72 -22.22
N GLY A 650 23.77 -14.61 -22.52
CA GLY A 650 25.14 -14.58 -21.98
C GLY A 650 25.20 -14.87 -20.48
N THR A 651 24.25 -15.67 -19.96
CA THR A 651 24.10 -15.99 -18.52
C THR A 651 24.47 -17.41 -18.20
#